data_AF-A0A024VZN8-F1
#
_entry.id   AF-A0A024VZN8-F1
#
_cell.length_a   1.000
_cell.length_b   1.000
_cell.length_c   1.000
_cell.angle_alpha   90.00
_cell.angle_beta   90.00
_cell.angle_gamma   90.00
#
_symmetry.space_group_name_H-M   'P 1'
#
loop_
_entity.id
_entity.type
_entity.pdbx_description
1 polymer ?
#
loop_
_entity_poly.entity_id
_entity_poly.type
_entity_poly.pdbx_seq_one_letter_code
_entity_poly.pdbx_strand_id
1 'polypeptide(L)'
;MPTTQKKTSGENKPTTLTDFISRPPYFRYLEEWGQHFCKKKKDKLAKVKEKCQGYNAGGHKIYCSGDGYDCTRDVIERNEGVVDLDCPDCEKACAHYKKWIKNKEKEFNKQKEECENEFNKHLKENGYSSVENFLASLNNCKNGEHDKNQTNKIDFKNLHKTFGTSEYCKACPVYGVSLVRGKYQPIFKNDLTEENDNIATEINVHVLGRKGNDIDQELHEVCKNTGLFEDASVQKWNCQKKNGVDQCKLTNFLKTIDEDEDIVFNELFQRWIKDFLEHYYKTNKQMDVCNKKEQNKCQCIGKWVEKKKNEWEKIKTYFNKQNRDEAYNIKYTVRSFFQRDPFFSAFSKAMKGVHDIKGLQELKDCTNNVCRVEKIQNVNHDFIEELLRSLEDKIKKCNSQPDGSDTLCVDLPRTSTLTTETLDPLVEEETEPLDDYYIQQPNFCPPPMTCVEKVAKELRVEAEENANKYDSSLKGKGKDFKSECNKVKKENGTSQEDLCKFEKTYEKSMGFLKQTCNNNGKERFKIGQKWNSEYIRRIGKDLYMPPRKKDMCIINFQNITTRNITNSTKLLHELQEVAQNEGDDIIKNLLPENPCNESTICDAMKYSFADLGDIIRGTDLWNKNIKPGIQTRLENIFRNIYITLKKENQNKYEDDFPYYYKLRSDWWDANRKHIWNAMTCNAPDAAKFLKKDKNFSSGKFPFYSNGVMSNDPNCGHKSEPPDYDYIPQPFRFMQEWSESFCKLLNKEIEQFEKECKDCKNHGMSCKGDVTGTKCERCKEQCEKYKKLIHNWKLGFDKYKEIYNEIYNNKESKINSNEYITKFLKKLKRECKDPQTADKYLHEATQCTNYGFLEIHTTHEKYAFKNPPKGYEEACKCEPPDTLDQCPDDDKHENVCKNLSITTACRKKYYNHDDSWNTQDVKDSKGKNKGVLVPPRRRHLCLRNINWHLNNINNKADFRNKFLQYVYTEGKFVGEKYKNDNKNALDAMRYSFYDYGDIIKGTDMLDTTSSRQINKRLTELLNASKNGPSNVGSWWTENKKHIWYAMLCGYQKENKDESVQQTWCTLPTEDKKTPQFLRWFQEWTQHFCTKRNQLYQNLENQCKHLECNKNDEGTGMTTCKRACQEYSNYISTKKHEYELLNYQYEKNFMINLQNKKAPEYYKDKCNNKCNCFSEYFSEKDKWENPYDTFDDDKHKDKCDCQKTVPPPLVPPPPPPKPDELPDPADQPFDPTILQTTIPFGVALALGSIAFLFLK
;
A
#
# COMPACT_ATOMS: atom_id res chain seq x y z
N MET A 1 -19.09 -30.46 -8.06
CA MET A 1 -20.55 -30.39 -7.74
C MET A 1 -20.75 -31.00 -6.36
N PRO A 2 -21.60 -30.40 -5.52
CA PRO A 2 -22.82 -31.10 -5.11
C PRO A 2 -24.06 -30.50 -5.77
N THR A 3 -25.13 -31.27 -5.90
CA THR A 3 -26.43 -30.82 -6.39
C THR A 3 -27.36 -30.47 -5.22
N THR A 4 -27.97 -29.29 -5.26
CA THR A 4 -29.11 -28.92 -4.40
C THR A 4 -30.27 -28.40 -5.26
N GLN A 5 -31.48 -28.75 -4.84
CA GLN A 5 -32.67 -28.73 -5.70
C GLN A 5 -33.24 -27.31 -5.90
N LYS A 6 -33.86 -27.07 -7.06
CA LYS A 6 -34.90 -26.03 -7.19
C LYS A 6 -35.98 -26.29 -6.13
N LYS A 7 -36.32 -25.29 -5.33
CA LYS A 7 -37.62 -25.23 -4.63
C LYS A 7 -38.52 -24.22 -5.33
N THR A 8 -39.74 -24.64 -5.59
CA THR A 8 -40.83 -23.82 -6.11
C THR A 8 -41.40 -22.89 -5.03
N SER A 9 -42.11 -21.87 -5.47
CA SER A 9 -42.84 -20.93 -4.61
C SER A 9 -43.95 -21.62 -3.80
N GLY A 10 -44.19 -21.17 -2.56
CA GLY A 10 -45.50 -21.36 -1.93
C GLY A 10 -45.56 -21.97 -0.54
N GLU A 11 -44.54 -21.90 0.31
CA GLU A 11 -44.69 -22.27 1.73
C GLU A 11 -43.81 -21.44 2.68
N ASN A 12 -44.41 -20.89 3.74
CA ASN A 12 -43.78 -19.94 4.66
C ASN A 12 -42.88 -20.64 5.70
N LYS A 13 -41.68 -21.07 5.29
CA LYS A 13 -40.60 -21.38 6.24
C LYS A 13 -39.75 -20.13 6.50
N PRO A 14 -39.36 -19.86 7.77
CA PRO A 14 -38.41 -18.78 8.05
C PRO A 14 -37.07 -19.09 7.37
N THR A 15 -36.49 -18.09 6.69
CA THR A 15 -35.11 -18.14 6.18
C THR A 15 -34.17 -18.57 7.31
N THR A 16 -33.35 -19.61 7.11
CA THR A 16 -32.38 -20.00 8.14
C THR A 16 -31.26 -18.98 8.21
N LEU A 17 -30.54 -18.89 9.34
CA LEU A 17 -29.39 -18.00 9.46
C LEU A 17 -28.33 -18.28 8.38
N THR A 18 -28.19 -19.54 7.96
CA THR A 18 -27.33 -19.96 6.84
C THR A 18 -27.81 -19.40 5.50
N ASP A 19 -29.11 -19.51 5.21
CA ASP A 19 -29.75 -19.01 3.96
C ASP A 19 -29.84 -17.48 3.91
N PHE A 20 -29.67 -16.81 5.05
CA PHE A 20 -29.57 -15.36 5.16
C PHE A 20 -28.13 -14.90 4.93
N ILE A 21 -27.16 -15.48 5.66
CA ILE A 21 -25.73 -15.12 5.55
C ILE A 21 -25.17 -15.40 4.14
N SER A 22 -25.66 -16.41 3.45
CA SER A 22 -25.27 -16.73 2.07
C SER A 22 -25.71 -15.71 1.02
N ARG A 23 -26.66 -14.82 1.33
CA ARG A 23 -27.10 -13.74 0.43
C ARG A 23 -25.98 -12.69 0.28
N PRO A 24 -25.81 -12.07 -0.91
CA PRO A 24 -24.89 -10.95 -1.08
C PRO A 24 -25.21 -9.82 -0.09
N PRO A 25 -24.22 -9.06 0.42
CA PRO A 25 -24.42 -8.10 1.52
C PRO A 25 -25.56 -7.09 1.26
N TYR A 26 -25.69 -6.63 0.01
CA TYR A 26 -26.73 -5.70 -0.41
C TYR A 26 -28.15 -6.20 -0.11
N PHE A 27 -28.46 -7.45 -0.50
CA PHE A 27 -29.78 -8.05 -0.26
C PHE A 27 -30.07 -8.29 1.23
N ARG A 28 -29.03 -8.52 2.06
CA ARG A 28 -29.19 -8.57 3.52
C ARG A 28 -29.50 -7.20 4.11
N TYR A 29 -28.77 -6.16 3.72
CA TYR A 29 -29.02 -4.80 4.21
C TYR A 29 -30.43 -4.32 3.82
N LEU A 30 -30.91 -4.65 2.61
CA LEU A 30 -32.27 -4.31 2.17
C LEU A 30 -33.36 -5.11 2.93
N GLU A 31 -33.05 -6.33 3.38
CA GLU A 31 -33.94 -7.15 4.23
C GLU A 31 -33.96 -6.69 5.70
N GLU A 32 -32.80 -6.32 6.26
CA GLU A 32 -32.65 -5.68 7.58
C GLU A 32 -33.35 -4.32 7.62
N TRP A 33 -33.18 -3.52 6.55
CA TRP A 33 -33.86 -2.24 6.34
C TRP A 33 -35.38 -2.41 6.37
N GLY A 34 -35.91 -3.38 5.61
CA GLY A 34 -37.34 -3.67 5.57
C GLY A 34 -37.90 -4.02 6.95
N GLN A 35 -37.19 -4.85 7.72
CA GLN A 35 -37.59 -5.22 9.09
C GLN A 35 -37.55 -4.03 10.05
N HIS A 36 -36.50 -3.20 10.00
CA HIS A 36 -36.41 -1.98 10.83
C HIS A 36 -37.52 -0.98 10.47
N PHE A 37 -37.81 -0.81 9.17
CA PHE A 37 -38.92 0.02 8.67
C PHE A 37 -40.28 -0.49 9.16
N CYS A 38 -40.57 -1.80 9.08
CA CYS A 38 -41.81 -2.40 9.62
C CYS A 38 -42.03 -1.99 11.08
N LYS A 39 -41.01 -2.18 11.94
CA LYS A 39 -41.07 -1.85 13.37
C LYS A 39 -41.28 -0.35 13.58
N LYS A 40 -40.42 0.47 13.00
CA LYS A 40 -40.41 1.92 13.23
C LYS A 40 -41.65 2.64 12.67
N LYS A 41 -42.26 2.11 11.60
CA LYS A 41 -43.56 2.57 11.11
C LYS A 41 -44.67 2.30 12.13
N LYS A 42 -44.72 1.11 12.72
CA LYS A 42 -45.70 0.75 13.76
C LYS A 42 -45.58 1.68 14.97
N ASP A 43 -44.37 1.87 15.49
CA ASP A 43 -44.13 2.66 16.69
C ASP A 43 -44.50 4.14 16.48
N LYS A 44 -44.19 4.71 15.31
CA LYS A 44 -44.62 6.08 14.95
C LYS A 44 -46.13 6.20 14.71
N LEU A 45 -46.77 5.22 14.07
CA LEU A 45 -48.23 5.20 13.92
C LEU A 45 -48.96 5.11 15.26
N ALA A 46 -48.38 4.43 16.26
CA ALA A 46 -48.91 4.41 17.62
C ALA A 46 -48.84 5.81 18.26
N LYS A 47 -47.68 6.49 18.24
CA LYS A 47 -47.53 7.87 18.76
C LYS A 47 -48.50 8.85 18.08
N VAL A 48 -48.69 8.75 16.76
CA VAL A 48 -49.69 9.58 16.03
C VAL A 48 -51.12 9.30 16.50
N LYS A 49 -51.51 8.01 16.57
CA LYS A 49 -52.85 7.60 16.99
C LYS A 49 -53.18 8.09 18.41
N GLU A 50 -52.21 8.03 19.31
CA GLU A 50 -52.31 8.53 20.68
C GLU A 50 -52.58 10.04 20.72
N LYS A 51 -51.77 10.84 20.01
CA LYS A 51 -51.91 12.30 19.98
C LYS A 51 -53.14 12.82 19.23
N CYS A 52 -53.69 12.05 18.28
CA CYS A 52 -54.84 12.46 17.47
C CYS A 52 -56.20 11.85 17.90
N GLN A 53 -56.22 10.67 18.52
CA GLN A 53 -57.46 9.95 18.86
C GLN A 53 -57.41 9.26 20.24
N GLY A 54 -56.47 9.66 21.10
CA GLY A 54 -56.33 9.18 22.47
C GLY A 54 -57.15 10.00 23.47
N TYR A 55 -56.46 10.53 24.49
CA TYR A 55 -57.04 11.31 25.58
C TYR A 55 -56.18 12.55 25.86
N ASN A 56 -56.80 13.65 26.28
CA ASN A 56 -56.09 14.86 26.72
C ASN A 56 -55.62 14.76 28.18
N ALA A 57 -54.91 15.79 28.66
CA ALA A 57 -54.39 15.84 30.03
C ALA A 57 -55.47 15.83 31.13
N GLY A 58 -56.73 16.15 30.79
CA GLY A 58 -57.89 16.02 31.69
C GLY A 58 -58.55 14.64 31.66
N GLY A 59 -58.00 13.67 30.91
CA GLY A 59 -58.58 12.34 30.75
C GLY A 59 -59.80 12.28 29.81
N HIS A 60 -60.17 13.39 29.16
CA HIS A 60 -61.24 13.39 28.17
C HIS A 60 -60.72 12.84 26.84
N LYS A 61 -61.57 12.08 26.14
CA LYS A 61 -61.23 11.53 24.83
C LYS A 61 -61.17 12.66 23.79
N ILE A 62 -60.24 12.57 22.84
CA ILE A 62 -60.09 13.55 21.75
C ILE A 62 -60.31 12.92 20.37
N TYR A 63 -60.63 13.75 19.38
CA TYR A 63 -60.59 13.40 17.96
C TYR A 63 -60.16 14.62 17.15
N CYS A 64 -58.91 14.59 16.69
CA CYS A 64 -58.26 15.71 16.03
C CYS A 64 -57.97 15.42 14.56
N SER A 65 -57.96 16.45 13.71
CA SER A 65 -57.40 16.35 12.36
C SER A 65 -55.88 16.41 12.38
N GLY A 66 -55.24 15.85 11.35
CA GLY A 66 -53.79 15.93 11.13
C GLY A 66 -53.25 17.34 10.87
N ASP A 67 -54.14 18.33 10.75
CA ASP A 67 -53.85 19.76 10.61
C ASP A 67 -54.16 20.56 11.89
N GLY A 68 -54.55 19.89 12.99
CA GLY A 68 -54.61 20.46 14.34
C GLY A 68 -55.97 20.91 14.86
N TYR A 69 -57.05 20.68 14.11
CA TYR A 69 -58.42 21.03 14.52
C TYR A 69 -59.04 19.95 15.41
N ASP A 70 -59.85 20.35 16.40
CA ASP A 70 -60.73 19.44 17.15
C ASP A 70 -62.03 19.19 16.37
N CYS A 71 -62.22 17.96 15.88
CA CYS A 71 -63.39 17.60 15.07
C CYS A 71 -64.66 17.34 15.90
N THR A 72 -64.57 17.42 17.23
CA THR A 72 -65.71 17.30 18.15
C THR A 72 -66.43 18.63 18.38
N ARG A 73 -65.82 19.77 17.98
CA ARG A 73 -66.47 21.08 17.95
C ARG A 73 -67.55 21.17 16.89
N ASP A 74 -68.42 22.17 17.06
CA ASP A 74 -69.50 22.44 16.13
C ASP A 74 -68.96 22.69 14.70
N VAL A 75 -69.81 22.42 13.70
CA VAL A 75 -69.42 22.59 12.30
C VAL A 75 -69.40 24.06 11.88
N ILE A 76 -70.27 24.90 12.44
CA ILE A 76 -70.35 26.33 12.14
C ILE A 76 -69.10 27.04 12.69
N GLU A 77 -68.69 26.73 13.93
CA GLU A 77 -67.46 27.27 14.53
C GLU A 77 -66.21 26.99 13.66
N ARG A 78 -66.10 25.78 13.11
CA ARG A 78 -65.00 25.38 12.21
C ARG A 78 -65.13 25.97 10.79
N ASN A 79 -66.35 26.30 10.37
CA ASN A 79 -66.65 26.86 9.05
C ASN A 79 -66.45 28.39 8.98
N GLU A 80 -66.73 29.10 10.07
CA GLU A 80 -66.79 30.57 10.08
C GLU A 80 -65.62 31.23 10.84
N GLY A 81 -65.03 30.55 11.84
CA GLY A 81 -63.95 31.09 12.67
C GLY A 81 -62.52 30.78 12.19
N VAL A 82 -61.57 31.66 12.50
CA VAL A 82 -60.13 31.31 12.52
C VAL A 82 -59.80 30.64 13.85
N VAL A 83 -60.31 29.41 14.01
CA VAL A 83 -60.17 28.59 15.22
C VAL A 83 -58.71 28.49 15.65
N ASP A 84 -58.44 28.46 16.95
CA ASP A 84 -57.12 28.09 17.47
C ASP A 84 -56.80 26.63 17.12
N LEU A 85 -55.50 26.30 17.05
CA LEU A 85 -55.07 24.91 16.88
C LEU A 85 -55.25 24.18 18.23
N ASP A 86 -56.46 23.66 18.46
CA ASP A 86 -56.85 22.99 19.71
C ASP A 86 -56.10 21.67 19.93
N CYS A 87 -55.64 21.04 18.84
CA CYS A 87 -54.88 19.79 18.84
C CYS A 87 -53.46 19.96 18.25
N PRO A 88 -52.61 20.86 18.78
CA PRO A 88 -51.31 21.15 18.17
C PRO A 88 -50.37 19.93 18.27
N ASP A 89 -50.58 19.07 19.27
CA ASP A 89 -49.90 17.79 19.44
C ASP A 89 -50.18 16.79 18.31
N CYS A 90 -51.40 16.78 17.77
CA CYS A 90 -51.74 15.95 16.62
C CYS A 90 -51.08 16.50 15.35
N GLU A 91 -51.14 17.82 15.11
CA GLU A 91 -50.48 18.47 13.98
C GLU A 91 -48.96 18.18 13.98
N LYS A 92 -48.28 18.36 15.13
CA LYS A 92 -46.86 18.04 15.33
C LYS A 92 -46.57 16.57 15.05
N ALA A 93 -47.32 15.64 15.64
CA ALA A 93 -47.14 14.20 15.44
C ALA A 93 -47.32 13.81 13.96
N CYS A 94 -48.34 14.36 13.30
CA CYS A 94 -48.60 14.15 11.87
C CYS A 94 -47.53 14.78 10.97
N ALA A 95 -47.02 15.97 11.28
CA ALA A 95 -45.92 16.60 10.55
C ALA A 95 -44.64 15.76 10.66
N HIS A 96 -44.29 15.28 11.86
CA HIS A 96 -43.15 14.37 12.06
C HIS A 96 -43.32 13.04 11.32
N TYR A 97 -44.53 12.47 11.29
CA TYR A 97 -44.80 11.24 10.53
C TYR A 97 -44.71 11.48 9.02
N LYS A 98 -45.34 12.55 8.50
CA LYS A 98 -45.28 12.94 7.07
C LYS A 98 -43.84 13.19 6.62
N LYS A 99 -43.00 13.88 7.41
CA LYS A 99 -41.56 14.08 7.13
C LYS A 99 -40.80 12.74 7.12
N TRP A 100 -41.02 11.88 8.13
CA TRP A 100 -40.32 10.61 8.26
C TRP A 100 -40.66 9.61 7.15
N ILE A 101 -41.95 9.45 6.80
CA ILE A 101 -42.38 8.47 5.79
C ILE A 101 -41.90 8.87 4.39
N LYS A 102 -41.96 10.17 4.04
CA LYS A 102 -41.45 10.73 2.77
C LYS A 102 -39.93 10.59 2.64
N ASN A 103 -39.20 10.65 3.75
CA ASN A 103 -37.76 10.37 3.75
C ASN A 103 -37.47 8.88 3.52
N LYS A 104 -38.22 7.96 4.16
CA LYS A 104 -38.06 6.51 3.91
C LYS A 104 -38.55 6.05 2.53
N GLU A 105 -39.46 6.79 1.89
CA GLU A 105 -39.83 6.59 0.47
C GLU A 105 -38.66 6.91 -0.48
N LYS A 106 -38.02 8.07 -0.32
CA LYS A 106 -36.80 8.44 -1.08
C LYS A 106 -35.68 7.41 -0.89
N GLU A 107 -35.50 6.97 0.36
CA GLU A 107 -34.51 5.98 0.76
C GLU A 107 -34.74 4.62 0.07
N PHE A 108 -35.98 4.15 0.10
CA PHE A 108 -36.41 2.94 -0.62
C PHE A 108 -36.21 3.07 -2.13
N ASN A 109 -36.59 4.20 -2.74
CA ASN A 109 -36.49 4.39 -4.20
C ASN A 109 -35.02 4.34 -4.66
N LYS A 110 -34.08 4.92 -3.91
CA LYS A 110 -32.64 4.77 -4.23
C LYS A 110 -32.15 3.34 -4.02
N GLN A 111 -32.63 2.64 -2.98
CA GLN A 111 -32.34 1.22 -2.80
C GLN A 111 -32.99 0.32 -3.86
N LYS A 112 -34.06 0.76 -4.51
CA LYS A 112 -34.63 0.09 -5.67
C LYS A 112 -33.72 0.28 -6.90
N GLU A 113 -33.30 1.51 -7.20
CA GLU A 113 -32.37 1.79 -8.32
C GLU A 113 -31.01 1.08 -8.16
N GLU A 114 -30.41 1.12 -6.97
CA GLU A 114 -29.16 0.39 -6.68
C GLU A 114 -29.38 -1.14 -6.74
N CYS A 115 -30.55 -1.64 -6.33
CA CYS A 115 -30.90 -3.06 -6.47
C CYS A 115 -31.04 -3.47 -7.93
N GLU A 116 -31.72 -2.68 -8.77
CA GLU A 116 -31.94 -2.97 -10.19
C GLU A 116 -30.60 -2.98 -10.95
N ASN A 117 -29.68 -2.07 -10.62
CA ASN A 117 -28.32 -2.07 -11.19
C ASN A 117 -27.50 -3.31 -10.79
N GLU A 118 -27.46 -3.69 -9.51
CA GLU A 118 -26.76 -4.91 -9.08
C GLU A 118 -27.45 -6.20 -9.54
N PHE A 119 -28.78 -6.20 -9.69
CA PHE A 119 -29.56 -7.34 -10.18
C PHE A 119 -29.32 -7.59 -11.68
N ASN A 120 -29.31 -6.54 -12.50
CA ASN A 120 -28.96 -6.64 -13.93
C ASN A 120 -27.51 -7.13 -14.15
N LYS A 121 -26.63 -6.90 -13.17
CA LYS A 121 -25.22 -7.32 -13.14
C LYS A 121 -25.00 -8.76 -12.61
N HIS A 122 -25.94 -9.31 -11.83
CA HIS A 122 -25.80 -10.60 -11.13
C HIS A 122 -27.08 -11.44 -11.15
N LEU A 123 -27.42 -12.07 -12.30
CA LEU A 123 -28.73 -12.73 -12.47
C LEU A 123 -28.68 -14.19 -13.00
N LYS A 124 -28.76 -15.16 -12.07
CA LYS A 124 -29.58 -16.41 -12.13
C LYS A 124 -29.29 -17.38 -10.99
N GLU A 125 -28.09 -17.32 -10.41
CA GLU A 125 -27.56 -18.36 -9.51
C GLU A 125 -28.30 -18.45 -8.16
N ASN A 126 -28.88 -17.34 -7.69
CA ASN A 126 -29.54 -17.25 -6.38
C ASN A 126 -31.08 -17.47 -6.41
N GLY A 127 -31.65 -17.99 -7.50
CA GLY A 127 -33.02 -18.52 -7.54
C GLY A 127 -34.18 -17.52 -7.62
N TYR A 128 -33.98 -16.22 -7.37
CA TYR A 128 -35.01 -15.19 -7.58
C TYR A 128 -35.19 -14.89 -9.08
N SER A 129 -36.43 -14.87 -9.56
CA SER A 129 -36.74 -14.70 -10.99
C SER A 129 -36.92 -13.24 -11.45
N SER A 130 -37.12 -12.30 -10.54
CA SER A 130 -37.25 -10.86 -10.83
C SER A 130 -37.02 -10.02 -9.55
N VAL A 131 -36.76 -8.72 -9.69
CA VAL A 131 -36.60 -7.79 -8.54
C VAL A 131 -37.90 -7.71 -7.73
N GLU A 132 -39.04 -7.68 -8.40
CA GLU A 132 -40.38 -7.61 -7.77
C GLU A 132 -40.67 -8.85 -6.93
N ASN A 133 -40.08 -10.00 -7.25
CA ASN A 133 -40.21 -11.22 -6.45
C ASN A 133 -39.25 -11.25 -5.25
N PHE A 134 -38.11 -10.56 -5.30
CA PHE A 134 -37.32 -10.28 -4.10
C PHE A 134 -38.04 -9.27 -3.19
N LEU A 135 -38.47 -8.13 -3.74
CA LEU A 135 -39.21 -7.10 -2.98
C LEU A 135 -40.50 -7.64 -2.37
N ALA A 136 -41.20 -8.55 -3.04
CA ALA A 136 -42.36 -9.25 -2.48
C ALA A 136 -42.06 -10.05 -1.20
N SER A 137 -40.83 -10.55 -1.02
CA SER A 137 -40.45 -11.28 0.18
C SER A 137 -40.30 -10.37 1.41
N LEU A 138 -40.04 -9.08 1.19
CA LEU A 138 -39.95 -8.05 2.22
C LEU A 138 -41.31 -7.64 2.78
N ASN A 139 -42.42 -8.01 2.13
CA ASN A 139 -43.79 -7.74 2.61
C ASN A 139 -44.12 -8.46 3.95
N ASN A 140 -43.26 -9.36 4.42
CA ASN A 140 -43.48 -10.20 5.60
C ASN A 140 -43.19 -9.48 6.94
N CYS A 141 -43.74 -8.28 7.14
CA CYS A 141 -43.84 -7.70 8.48
C CYS A 141 -44.71 -8.62 9.36
N LYS A 142 -44.12 -9.42 10.26
CA LYS A 142 -44.87 -10.33 11.14
C LYS A 142 -45.69 -9.52 12.16
N ASN A 143 -46.99 -9.46 11.94
CA ASN A 143 -47.94 -9.02 12.97
C ASN A 143 -47.98 -10.05 14.11
N GLY A 144 -47.90 -9.58 15.35
CA GLY A 144 -48.41 -10.34 16.49
C GLY A 144 -49.94 -10.43 16.41
N GLU A 145 -50.53 -11.48 16.99
CA GLU A 145 -51.85 -12.01 16.62
C GLU A 145 -53.09 -11.18 17.04
N HIS A 146 -52.90 -9.89 17.37
CA HIS A 146 -53.92 -9.05 18.03
C HIS A 146 -54.26 -7.73 17.32
N ASP A 147 -54.15 -7.66 15.98
CA ASP A 147 -54.72 -6.54 15.21
C ASP A 147 -55.59 -7.03 14.05
N LYS A 148 -56.89 -6.72 14.09
CA LYS A 148 -57.89 -7.16 13.10
C LYS A 148 -58.10 -6.14 11.96
N ASN A 149 -57.46 -4.97 12.02
CA ASN A 149 -57.62 -3.93 11.00
C ASN A 149 -56.62 -4.12 9.84
N GLN A 150 -57.15 -4.30 8.62
CA GLN A 150 -56.35 -4.57 7.41
C GLN A 150 -55.56 -3.35 6.87
N THR A 151 -55.67 -2.17 7.49
CA THR A 151 -55.20 -0.91 6.91
C THR A 151 -53.68 -0.75 6.98
N ASN A 152 -53.01 -1.39 7.96
CA ASN A 152 -51.55 -1.33 8.14
C ASN A 152 -50.73 -2.33 7.29
N LYS A 153 -51.34 -3.03 6.32
CA LYS A 153 -50.62 -4.00 5.48
C LYS A 153 -49.65 -3.30 4.51
N ILE A 154 -48.35 -3.40 4.79
CA ILE A 154 -47.25 -3.04 3.89
C ILE A 154 -47.26 -3.98 2.66
N ASP A 155 -47.02 -3.38 1.49
CA ASP A 155 -46.83 -4.07 0.23
C ASP A 155 -45.89 -3.26 -0.67
N PHE A 156 -44.64 -3.71 -0.83
CA PHE A 156 -43.65 -3.07 -1.68
C PHE A 156 -43.95 -3.21 -3.19
N LYS A 157 -45.02 -3.92 -3.58
CA LYS A 157 -45.61 -3.82 -4.93
C LYS A 157 -46.55 -2.62 -5.10
N ASN A 158 -47.00 -2.01 -4.00
CA ASN A 158 -47.83 -0.80 -3.98
C ASN A 158 -47.16 0.25 -3.09
N LEU A 159 -46.16 0.95 -3.65
CA LEU A 159 -45.33 1.92 -2.93
C LEU A 159 -46.17 3.03 -2.29
N HIS A 160 -47.17 3.55 -3.02
CA HIS A 160 -48.09 4.57 -2.51
C HIS A 160 -48.84 4.11 -1.25
N LYS A 161 -49.30 2.85 -1.16
CA LYS A 161 -49.89 2.31 0.07
C LYS A 161 -48.84 2.10 1.18
N THR A 162 -47.61 1.77 0.83
CA THR A 162 -46.53 1.50 1.78
C THR A 162 -45.93 2.77 2.40
N PHE A 163 -45.83 3.85 1.63
CA PHE A 163 -45.31 5.15 2.08
C PHE A 163 -46.40 6.23 2.29
N GLY A 164 -47.67 5.86 2.09
CA GLY A 164 -48.82 6.73 2.31
C GLY A 164 -48.95 7.29 3.73
N THR A 165 -49.72 8.38 3.83
CA THR A 165 -50.02 9.07 5.08
C THR A 165 -50.84 8.20 6.04
N SER A 166 -50.89 8.59 7.31
CA SER A 166 -51.67 7.88 8.31
C SER A 166 -53.16 8.18 8.16
N GLU A 167 -54.02 7.18 8.33
CA GLU A 167 -55.48 7.39 8.46
C GLU A 167 -55.83 8.29 9.66
N TYR A 168 -54.91 8.43 10.63
CA TYR A 168 -55.02 9.34 11.78
C TYR A 168 -54.56 10.78 11.50
N CYS A 169 -54.07 11.09 10.28
CA CYS A 169 -53.59 12.41 9.87
C CYS A 169 -54.43 13.07 8.77
N LYS A 170 -55.69 12.63 8.64
CA LYS A 170 -56.71 13.17 7.73
C LYS A 170 -57.27 14.50 8.23
N ALA A 171 -58.01 15.20 7.36
CA ALA A 171 -58.83 16.35 7.76
C ALA A 171 -59.95 15.93 8.74
N CYS A 172 -60.64 16.90 9.34
CA CYS A 172 -61.89 16.58 10.02
C CYS A 172 -62.95 16.10 9.00
N PRO A 173 -63.82 15.13 9.36
CA PRO A 173 -65.05 14.91 8.61
C PRO A 173 -65.83 16.23 8.53
N VAL A 174 -66.35 16.55 7.33
CA VAL A 174 -66.92 17.88 7.02
C VAL A 174 -68.00 18.31 8.03
N TYR A 175 -68.84 17.39 8.50
CA TYR A 175 -69.90 17.67 9.48
C TYR A 175 -69.51 17.33 10.95
N GLY A 176 -68.24 17.03 11.22
CA GLY A 176 -67.73 16.66 12.56
C GLY A 176 -67.92 15.18 12.94
N VAL A 177 -67.71 14.87 14.22
CA VAL A 177 -67.87 13.52 14.79
C VAL A 177 -68.72 13.51 16.06
N SER A 178 -69.52 12.46 16.24
CA SER A 178 -70.31 12.20 17.47
C SER A 178 -69.79 10.97 18.22
N LEU A 179 -69.94 10.94 19.55
CA LEU A 179 -69.41 9.87 20.40
C LEU A 179 -70.43 8.73 20.60
N VAL A 180 -70.39 7.72 19.73
CA VAL A 180 -71.31 6.58 19.75
C VAL A 180 -70.63 5.36 20.41
N ARG A 181 -71.21 4.85 21.51
CA ARG A 181 -70.71 3.65 22.24
C ARG A 181 -69.20 3.73 22.57
N GLY A 182 -68.72 4.91 22.98
CA GLY A 182 -67.32 5.15 23.34
C GLY A 182 -66.34 5.32 22.18
N LYS A 183 -66.83 5.40 20.93
CA LYS A 183 -66.03 5.66 19.72
C LYS A 183 -66.61 6.83 18.96
N TYR A 184 -65.75 7.70 18.45
CA TYR A 184 -66.18 8.76 17.54
C TYR A 184 -66.58 8.17 16.18
N GLN A 185 -67.67 8.68 15.62
CA GLN A 185 -68.18 8.33 14.29
C GLN A 185 -68.47 9.62 13.51
N PRO A 186 -68.18 9.69 12.19
CA PRO A 186 -68.55 10.84 11.37
C PRO A 186 -70.05 11.12 11.41
N ILE A 187 -70.41 12.40 11.46
CA ILE A 187 -71.78 12.86 11.25
C ILE A 187 -72.05 12.87 9.73
N PHE A 188 -73.24 12.43 9.31
CA PHE A 188 -73.62 12.29 7.90
C PHE A 188 -74.76 13.27 7.54
N LYS A 189 -74.91 13.55 6.24
CA LYS A 189 -75.64 14.73 5.71
C LYS A 189 -77.12 14.89 6.16
N ASN A 190 -77.77 13.84 6.66
CA ASN A 190 -79.23 13.83 6.86
C ASN A 190 -79.73 14.70 8.02
N ASP A 191 -78.84 15.14 8.93
CA ASP A 191 -79.22 15.80 10.18
C ASP A 191 -79.23 17.35 10.10
N LEU A 192 -78.97 17.94 8.92
CA LEU A 192 -78.87 19.40 8.70
C LEU A 192 -79.72 19.87 7.52
N THR A 193 -80.58 20.86 7.73
CA THR A 193 -81.52 21.41 6.73
C THR A 193 -81.28 22.89 6.44
N GLU A 194 -80.35 23.18 5.53
CA GLU A 194 -80.07 24.53 5.03
C GLU A 194 -79.89 24.56 3.51
N GLU A 195 -79.93 25.75 2.92
CA GLU A 195 -79.77 25.96 1.49
C GLU A 195 -78.39 25.52 0.96
N ASN A 196 -78.34 25.23 -0.33
CA ASN A 196 -77.14 24.73 -1.03
C ASN A 196 -76.82 25.66 -2.20
N ASP A 197 -75.53 25.92 -2.40
CA ASP A 197 -75.00 26.81 -3.42
C ASP A 197 -75.08 26.14 -4.81
N ASN A 198 -75.80 26.75 -5.75
CA ASN A 198 -76.08 26.14 -7.07
C ASN A 198 -74.87 26.08 -8.02
N ILE A 199 -73.79 26.81 -7.72
CA ILE A 199 -72.60 26.90 -8.58
C ILE A 199 -71.32 26.73 -7.73
N ALA A 200 -70.62 25.61 -7.96
CA ALA A 200 -69.32 25.34 -7.38
C ALA A 200 -68.20 26.13 -8.07
N THR A 201 -67.19 26.53 -7.30
CA THR A 201 -65.98 27.19 -7.80
C THR A 201 -64.83 26.18 -7.86
N GLU A 202 -64.27 25.98 -9.06
CA GLU A 202 -63.07 25.17 -9.25
C GLU A 202 -61.81 25.98 -8.87
N ILE A 203 -60.99 25.40 -7.99
CA ILE A 203 -59.70 25.90 -7.50
C ILE A 203 -58.64 24.82 -7.79
N ASN A 204 -57.73 25.11 -8.71
CA ASN A 204 -56.73 24.15 -9.22
C ASN A 204 -55.37 24.36 -8.54
N VAL A 205 -55.11 23.64 -7.45
CA VAL A 205 -53.96 23.82 -6.56
C VAL A 205 -52.77 22.99 -7.00
N HIS A 206 -51.61 23.63 -7.26
CA HIS A 206 -50.37 22.93 -7.57
C HIS A 206 -49.65 22.49 -6.28
N VAL A 207 -49.56 21.18 -6.06
CA VAL A 207 -48.90 20.53 -4.93
C VAL A 207 -47.59 19.89 -5.40
N LEU A 208 -46.53 19.97 -4.58
CA LEU A 208 -45.17 19.61 -5.00
C LEU A 208 -44.59 18.39 -4.28
N GLY A 209 -43.83 17.59 -5.02
CA GLY A 209 -43.28 16.33 -4.53
C GLY A 209 -44.37 15.29 -4.28
N ARG A 210 -45.35 15.22 -5.19
CA ARG A 210 -46.36 14.15 -5.32
C ARG A 210 -46.54 13.90 -6.82
N LYS A 211 -46.23 12.70 -7.30
CA LYS A 211 -46.41 12.36 -8.72
C LYS A 211 -47.84 11.84 -8.97
N GLY A 212 -48.80 12.75 -8.91
CA GLY A 212 -50.20 12.49 -9.28
C GLY A 212 -50.38 12.27 -10.78
N ASN A 213 -51.56 11.78 -11.19
CA ASN A 213 -51.88 11.54 -12.61
C ASN A 213 -52.09 12.85 -13.39
N ASP A 214 -52.68 13.87 -12.75
CA ASP A 214 -52.87 15.20 -13.33
C ASP A 214 -51.61 16.06 -13.07
N ILE A 215 -50.71 16.08 -14.06
CA ILE A 215 -49.49 16.90 -14.08
C ILE A 215 -49.77 18.15 -14.93
N ASP A 216 -49.37 19.33 -14.45
CA ASP A 216 -49.34 20.53 -15.30
C ASP A 216 -48.17 20.41 -16.29
N GLN A 217 -48.48 20.05 -17.53
CA GLN A 217 -47.50 19.77 -18.58
C GLN A 217 -46.67 21.01 -18.97
N GLU A 218 -47.25 22.21 -18.86
CA GLU A 218 -46.55 23.47 -19.15
C GLU A 218 -45.48 23.75 -18.10
N LEU A 219 -45.83 23.64 -16.82
CA LEU A 219 -44.89 23.78 -15.71
C LEU A 219 -43.83 22.67 -15.76
N HIS A 220 -44.21 21.42 -16.04
CA HIS A 220 -43.28 20.29 -16.12
C HIS A 220 -42.24 20.46 -17.26
N GLU A 221 -42.66 20.85 -18.46
CA GLU A 221 -41.73 21.04 -19.59
C GLU A 221 -40.84 22.28 -19.43
N VAL A 222 -41.35 23.40 -18.89
CA VAL A 222 -40.53 24.60 -18.64
C VAL A 222 -39.53 24.37 -17.50
N CYS A 223 -39.86 23.52 -16.53
CA CYS A 223 -38.98 23.16 -15.42
C CYS A 223 -38.08 21.93 -15.67
N LYS A 224 -38.10 21.37 -16.87
CA LYS A 224 -37.41 20.12 -17.21
C LYS A 224 -35.89 20.23 -17.11
N ASN A 225 -35.27 19.36 -16.32
CA ASN A 225 -33.83 19.36 -15.99
C ASN A 225 -33.38 20.57 -15.14
N THR A 226 -34.30 21.25 -14.47
CA THR A 226 -33.94 22.37 -13.55
C THR A 226 -33.73 21.90 -12.11
N GLY A 227 -34.25 20.71 -11.74
CA GLY A 227 -34.33 20.25 -10.36
C GLY A 227 -35.42 20.96 -9.52
N LEU A 228 -36.28 21.75 -10.16
CA LEU A 228 -37.42 22.44 -9.54
C LEU A 228 -38.73 21.88 -10.11
N PHE A 229 -39.72 21.66 -9.25
CA PHE A 229 -41.12 21.36 -9.62
C PHE A 229 -41.35 20.13 -10.55
N GLU A 230 -40.35 19.30 -10.78
CA GLU A 230 -40.41 18.14 -11.69
C GLU A 230 -41.46 17.09 -11.24
N ASP A 231 -41.69 16.97 -9.92
CA ASP A 231 -42.77 16.19 -9.28
C ASP A 231 -43.97 17.07 -8.84
N ALA A 232 -44.43 17.99 -9.69
CA ALA A 232 -45.65 18.78 -9.46
C ALA A 232 -46.92 18.06 -9.94
N SER A 233 -48.00 18.17 -9.18
CA SER A 233 -49.34 17.68 -9.56
C SER A 233 -50.44 18.68 -9.21
N VAL A 234 -51.55 18.66 -9.96
CA VAL A 234 -52.68 19.58 -9.78
C VAL A 234 -53.83 18.89 -9.06
N GLN A 235 -54.26 19.44 -7.93
CA GLN A 235 -55.49 19.05 -7.25
C GLN A 235 -56.65 19.97 -7.67
N LYS A 236 -57.72 19.39 -8.22
CA LYS A 236 -58.87 20.12 -8.77
C LYS A 236 -60.03 20.16 -7.77
N TRP A 237 -60.03 21.15 -6.88
CA TRP A 237 -60.99 21.29 -5.78
C TRP A 237 -62.23 22.08 -6.21
N ASN A 238 -63.42 21.47 -6.12
CA ASN A 238 -64.71 22.13 -6.33
C ASN A 238 -65.33 22.52 -4.98
N CYS A 239 -65.20 23.80 -4.62
CA CYS A 239 -65.72 24.40 -3.38
C CYS A 239 -67.12 25.00 -3.59
N GLN A 240 -68.04 24.74 -2.66
CA GLN A 240 -69.42 25.26 -2.67
C GLN A 240 -70.04 25.21 -1.27
N LYS A 241 -70.94 26.14 -0.92
CA LYS A 241 -71.68 26.06 0.34
C LYS A 241 -72.74 24.96 0.28
N LYS A 242 -72.72 24.01 1.23
CA LYS A 242 -73.57 22.81 1.27
C LYS A 242 -74.06 22.58 2.68
N ASN A 243 -75.38 22.63 2.89
CA ASN A 243 -76.01 22.52 4.21
C ASN A 243 -75.29 23.43 5.24
N GLY A 244 -75.12 24.71 4.90
CA GLY A 244 -74.40 25.68 5.73
C GLY A 244 -72.87 25.69 5.62
N VAL A 245 -72.23 24.60 5.18
CA VAL A 245 -70.76 24.41 5.26
C VAL A 245 -70.07 24.69 3.93
N ASP A 246 -68.94 25.40 3.93
CA ASP A 246 -68.03 25.57 2.79
C ASP A 246 -67.28 24.26 2.48
N GLN A 247 -67.93 23.33 1.77
CA GLN A 247 -67.36 22.03 1.41
C GLN A 247 -66.59 22.12 0.08
N CYS A 248 -65.30 21.80 0.12
CA CYS A 248 -64.48 21.55 -1.06
C CYS A 248 -64.35 20.04 -1.30
N LYS A 249 -64.69 19.59 -2.52
CA LYS A 249 -64.47 18.20 -2.95
C LYS A 249 -63.39 18.12 -4.03
N LEU A 250 -62.44 17.21 -3.86
CA LEU A 250 -61.41 16.93 -4.84
C LEU A 250 -61.99 16.09 -5.97
N THR A 251 -62.04 16.62 -7.19
CA THR A 251 -62.67 15.96 -8.35
C THR A 251 -61.80 14.87 -8.95
N ASN A 252 -60.49 15.02 -8.87
CA ASN A 252 -59.48 14.07 -9.35
C ASN A 252 -58.85 13.23 -8.22
N PHE A 253 -59.61 12.96 -7.15
CA PHE A 253 -59.16 12.25 -5.96
C PHE A 253 -58.58 10.86 -6.25
N LEU A 254 -57.30 10.67 -5.91
CA LEU A 254 -56.61 9.40 -5.96
C LEU A 254 -56.35 8.90 -4.53
N LYS A 255 -57.14 7.92 -4.07
CA LYS A 255 -57.04 7.28 -2.74
C LYS A 255 -55.64 6.75 -2.34
N THR A 256 -54.71 6.66 -3.28
CA THR A 256 -53.30 6.28 -3.07
C THR A 256 -52.37 7.47 -2.78
N ILE A 257 -52.75 8.71 -3.13
CA ILE A 257 -51.88 9.90 -3.11
C ILE A 257 -52.52 11.05 -2.33
N ASP A 258 -53.84 11.19 -2.42
CA ASP A 258 -54.61 12.24 -1.76
C ASP A 258 -55.10 11.78 -0.39
N GLU A 259 -55.04 12.69 0.57
CA GLU A 259 -55.32 12.38 1.97
C GLU A 259 -56.82 12.37 2.25
N ASP A 260 -57.58 13.26 1.62
CA ASP A 260 -59.00 13.49 1.86
C ASP A 260 -59.72 13.69 0.51
N GLU A 261 -60.93 13.14 0.37
CA GLU A 261 -61.77 13.29 -0.84
C GLU A 261 -62.57 14.60 -0.79
N ASP A 262 -62.97 15.00 0.42
CA ASP A 262 -63.67 16.23 0.74
C ASP A 262 -63.17 16.83 2.06
N ILE A 263 -63.25 18.16 2.17
CA ILE A 263 -62.66 18.96 3.26
C ILE A 263 -63.43 20.28 3.42
N VAL A 264 -63.35 20.91 4.60
CA VAL A 264 -63.82 22.29 4.80
C VAL A 264 -62.84 23.28 4.15
N PHE A 265 -63.35 24.32 3.49
CA PHE A 265 -62.54 25.31 2.78
C PHE A 265 -61.46 25.98 3.65
N ASN A 266 -61.76 26.25 4.93
CA ASN A 266 -60.79 26.81 5.87
C ASN A 266 -59.57 25.87 6.10
N GLU A 267 -59.78 24.56 6.23
CA GLU A 267 -58.68 23.57 6.37
C GLU A 267 -57.88 23.46 5.07
N LEU A 268 -58.54 23.49 3.90
CA LEU A 268 -57.87 23.54 2.58
C LEU A 268 -57.03 24.82 2.43
N PHE A 269 -57.55 25.97 2.86
CA PHE A 269 -56.84 27.24 2.81
C PHE A 269 -55.64 27.27 3.78
N GLN A 270 -55.77 26.72 4.98
CA GLN A 270 -54.65 26.53 5.91
C GLN A 270 -53.54 25.66 5.27
N ARG A 271 -53.90 24.53 4.65
CA ARG A 271 -52.95 23.67 3.90
C ARG A 271 -52.29 24.44 2.75
N TRP A 272 -53.06 25.21 1.98
CA TRP A 272 -52.55 26.02 0.88
C TRP A 272 -51.51 27.05 1.33
N ILE A 273 -51.77 27.78 2.42
CA ILE A 273 -50.82 28.73 3.01
C ILE A 273 -49.52 28.02 3.43
N LYS A 274 -49.64 26.86 4.09
CA LYS A 274 -48.51 26.08 4.60
C LYS A 274 -47.59 25.61 3.46
N ASP A 275 -48.17 25.02 2.43
CA ASP A 275 -47.47 24.62 1.22
C ASP A 275 -46.90 25.84 0.48
N PHE A 276 -47.63 26.94 0.36
CA PHE A 276 -47.14 28.15 -0.29
C PHE A 276 -45.87 28.68 0.40
N LEU A 277 -45.85 28.81 1.72
CA LEU A 277 -44.67 29.28 2.47
C LEU A 277 -43.47 28.33 2.35
N GLU A 278 -43.68 27.01 2.45
CA GLU A 278 -42.59 26.03 2.33
C GLU A 278 -41.95 26.07 0.94
N HIS A 279 -42.76 26.23 -0.11
CA HIS A 279 -42.30 26.30 -1.49
C HIS A 279 -41.73 27.67 -1.87
N TYR A 280 -42.28 28.76 -1.32
CA TYR A 280 -41.73 30.09 -1.46
C TYR A 280 -40.29 30.16 -0.92
N TYR A 281 -40.03 29.65 0.29
CA TYR A 281 -38.69 29.65 0.87
C TYR A 281 -37.67 28.92 -0.01
N LYS A 282 -38.00 27.71 -0.49
CA LYS A 282 -37.13 26.92 -1.38
C LYS A 282 -36.81 27.68 -2.66
N THR A 283 -37.83 28.30 -3.25
CA THR A 283 -37.74 29.10 -4.49
C THR A 283 -36.87 30.34 -4.28
N ASN A 284 -37.11 31.09 -3.20
CA ASN A 284 -36.35 32.29 -2.85
C ASN A 284 -34.86 31.97 -2.59
N LYS A 285 -34.56 30.88 -1.86
CA LYS A 285 -33.18 30.42 -1.62
C LYS A 285 -32.45 30.01 -2.91
N GLN A 286 -33.16 29.51 -3.93
CA GLN A 286 -32.55 29.17 -5.22
C GLN A 286 -32.35 30.41 -6.11
N MET A 287 -33.24 31.39 -6.07
CA MET A 287 -33.06 32.67 -6.79
C MET A 287 -31.78 33.41 -6.39
N ASP A 288 -31.33 33.25 -5.14
CA ASP A 288 -30.09 33.86 -4.62
C ASP A 288 -28.79 33.17 -5.13
N VAL A 289 -28.90 32.11 -5.95
CA VAL A 289 -27.76 31.32 -6.48
C VAL A 289 -27.64 31.42 -8.01
N CYS A 290 -28.66 31.95 -8.69
CA CYS A 290 -28.74 32.02 -10.16
C CYS A 290 -27.64 32.89 -10.78
N ASN A 291 -26.87 32.31 -11.71
CA ASN A 291 -25.88 33.01 -12.55
C ASN A 291 -26.31 33.00 -14.03
N LYS A 292 -25.68 33.83 -14.89
CA LYS A 292 -25.99 34.00 -16.33
C LYS A 292 -26.13 32.70 -17.18
N LYS A 293 -25.69 31.54 -16.68
CA LYS A 293 -25.84 30.23 -17.36
C LYS A 293 -27.12 29.45 -17.00
N GLU A 294 -27.97 29.94 -16.10
CA GLU A 294 -29.12 29.19 -15.56
C GLU A 294 -30.50 29.78 -15.94
N GLN A 295 -30.61 30.45 -17.09
CA GLN A 295 -31.82 31.19 -17.52
C GLN A 295 -33.13 30.37 -17.44
N ASN A 296 -33.06 29.06 -17.74
CA ASN A 296 -34.21 28.15 -17.65
C ASN A 296 -34.79 28.07 -16.22
N LYS A 297 -33.97 28.20 -15.16
CA LYS A 297 -34.48 28.21 -13.77
C LYS A 297 -35.33 29.45 -13.48
N CYS A 298 -34.90 30.62 -13.95
CA CYS A 298 -35.70 31.85 -13.79
C CYS A 298 -37.03 31.78 -14.57
N GLN A 299 -37.07 31.11 -15.73
CA GLN A 299 -38.31 30.84 -16.47
C GLN A 299 -39.23 29.86 -15.72
N CYS A 300 -38.69 28.74 -15.23
CA CYS A 300 -39.42 27.77 -14.40
C CYS A 300 -40.03 28.42 -13.14
N ILE A 301 -39.25 29.23 -12.42
CA ILE A 301 -39.72 29.95 -11.23
C ILE A 301 -40.78 30.99 -11.60
N GLY A 302 -40.63 31.69 -12.72
CA GLY A 302 -41.65 32.58 -13.26
C GLY A 302 -42.99 31.89 -13.55
N LYS A 303 -42.96 30.71 -14.19
CA LYS A 303 -44.17 29.92 -14.44
C LYS A 303 -44.82 29.41 -13.15
N TRP A 304 -44.05 29.02 -12.13
CA TRP A 304 -44.63 28.67 -10.82
C TRP A 304 -45.32 29.86 -10.13
N VAL A 305 -44.72 31.06 -10.19
CA VAL A 305 -45.32 32.30 -9.67
C VAL A 305 -46.63 32.65 -10.38
N GLU A 306 -46.69 32.50 -11.71
CA GLU A 306 -47.91 32.68 -12.51
C GLU A 306 -49.04 31.74 -12.06
N LYS A 307 -48.75 30.44 -11.93
CA LYS A 307 -49.73 29.43 -11.46
C LYS A 307 -50.22 29.75 -10.05
N LYS A 308 -49.32 30.16 -9.13
CA LYS A 308 -49.69 30.53 -7.75
C LYS A 308 -50.48 31.83 -7.63
N LYS A 309 -50.30 32.80 -8.53
CA LYS A 309 -51.21 33.96 -8.63
C LYS A 309 -52.61 33.54 -9.04
N ASN A 310 -52.74 32.69 -10.06
CA ASN A 310 -54.04 32.21 -10.53
C ASN A 310 -54.78 31.40 -9.44
N GLU A 311 -54.06 30.63 -8.63
CA GLU A 311 -54.62 30.01 -7.41
C GLU A 311 -55.10 31.05 -6.40
N TRP A 312 -54.30 32.08 -6.12
CA TRP A 312 -54.64 33.11 -5.14
C TRP A 312 -55.88 33.91 -5.53
N GLU A 313 -56.04 34.29 -6.81
CA GLU A 313 -57.26 34.96 -7.28
C GLU A 313 -58.51 34.08 -7.11
N LYS A 314 -58.41 32.76 -7.36
CA LYS A 314 -59.51 31.82 -7.16
C LYS A 314 -59.89 31.67 -5.69
N ILE A 315 -58.90 31.59 -4.79
CA ILE A 315 -59.11 31.52 -3.34
C ILE A 315 -59.74 32.82 -2.81
N LYS A 316 -59.22 33.99 -3.20
CA LYS A 316 -59.83 35.31 -2.89
C LYS A 316 -61.27 35.40 -3.39
N THR A 317 -61.53 34.97 -4.63
CA THR A 317 -62.88 35.01 -5.22
C THR A 317 -63.87 34.15 -4.43
N TYR A 318 -63.49 32.92 -4.05
CA TYR A 318 -64.38 32.05 -3.28
C TYR A 318 -64.57 32.55 -1.84
N PHE A 319 -63.50 32.96 -1.16
CA PHE A 319 -63.57 33.50 0.21
C PHE A 319 -64.51 34.71 0.30
N ASN A 320 -64.37 35.65 -0.64
CA ASN A 320 -65.18 36.88 -0.65
C ASN A 320 -66.64 36.63 -1.08
N LYS A 321 -66.94 35.55 -1.82
CA LYS A 321 -68.32 35.19 -2.21
C LYS A 321 -69.21 34.91 -1.00
N GLN A 322 -68.64 34.44 0.11
CA GLN A 322 -69.42 33.93 1.26
C GLN A 322 -69.96 35.02 2.21
N ASN A 323 -69.96 36.29 1.80
CA ASN A 323 -70.48 37.44 2.59
C ASN A 323 -70.00 37.45 4.06
N ARG A 324 -68.74 37.08 4.28
CA ARG A 324 -68.07 37.21 5.58
C ARG A 324 -67.86 38.70 5.89
N ASP A 325 -68.06 39.10 7.14
CA ASP A 325 -67.96 40.49 7.64
C ASP A 325 -66.65 41.16 7.17
N GLU A 326 -66.73 42.44 6.75
CA GLU A 326 -65.59 43.23 6.25
C GLU A 326 -64.41 43.26 7.23
N ALA A 327 -64.69 43.19 8.54
CA ALA A 327 -63.67 43.10 9.59
C ALA A 327 -62.80 41.83 9.49
N TYR A 328 -63.35 40.73 8.97
CA TYR A 328 -62.74 39.40 8.87
C TYR A 328 -62.38 39.00 7.43
N ASN A 329 -62.07 39.99 6.59
CA ASN A 329 -61.62 39.78 5.21
C ASN A 329 -60.35 38.89 5.11
N ILE A 330 -60.06 38.38 3.91
CA ILE A 330 -58.98 37.40 3.71
C ILE A 330 -57.58 37.89 4.15
N LYS A 331 -57.29 39.20 4.12
CA LYS A 331 -56.02 39.74 4.60
C LYS A 331 -55.90 39.60 6.13
N TYR A 332 -56.99 39.88 6.86
CA TYR A 332 -57.09 39.60 8.28
C TYR A 332 -56.82 38.11 8.57
N THR A 333 -57.43 37.21 7.79
CA THR A 333 -57.27 35.76 7.96
C THR A 333 -55.82 35.30 7.74
N VAL A 334 -55.16 35.66 6.63
CA VAL A 334 -53.74 35.35 6.41
C VAL A 334 -52.86 35.89 7.54
N ARG A 335 -53.10 37.15 7.93
CA ARG A 335 -52.38 37.84 9.01
C ARG A 335 -52.57 37.16 10.38
N SER A 336 -53.72 36.56 10.64
CA SER A 336 -53.99 35.83 11.90
C SER A 336 -53.31 34.47 11.95
N PHE A 337 -53.23 33.73 10.83
CA PHE A 337 -52.37 32.54 10.74
C PHE A 337 -50.90 32.91 11.00
N PHE A 338 -50.39 34.00 10.40
CA PHE A 338 -48.98 34.39 10.54
C PHE A 338 -48.57 34.89 11.94
N GLN A 339 -49.50 34.99 12.90
CA GLN A 339 -49.19 35.28 14.31
C GLN A 339 -49.00 34.01 15.16
N ARG A 340 -49.40 32.83 14.66
CA ARG A 340 -49.43 31.55 15.40
C ARG A 340 -48.38 30.60 14.84
N ASP A 341 -47.60 29.92 15.67
CA ASP A 341 -46.77 28.81 15.20
C ASP A 341 -47.64 27.58 14.85
N PRO A 342 -47.27 26.77 13.83
CA PRO A 342 -46.02 26.79 13.08
C PRO A 342 -45.96 27.80 11.92
N PHE A 343 -47.04 28.53 11.64
CA PHE A 343 -47.13 29.47 10.50
C PHE A 343 -46.24 30.70 10.69
N PHE A 344 -46.20 31.28 11.90
CA PHE A 344 -45.38 32.42 12.28
C PHE A 344 -43.90 32.23 11.91
N SER A 345 -43.29 31.10 12.28
CA SER A 345 -41.88 30.87 11.98
C SER A 345 -41.65 30.30 10.57
N ALA A 346 -42.65 29.68 9.92
CA ALA A 346 -42.58 29.37 8.49
C ALA A 346 -42.55 30.66 7.64
N PHE A 347 -43.40 31.62 7.98
CA PHE A 347 -43.40 32.98 7.43
C PHE A 347 -42.07 33.69 7.76
N SER A 348 -41.61 33.66 9.01
CA SER A 348 -40.31 34.25 9.41
C SER A 348 -39.10 33.63 8.67
N LYS A 349 -39.16 32.35 8.27
CA LYS A 349 -38.17 31.72 7.38
C LYS A 349 -38.28 32.27 5.97
N ALA A 350 -39.47 32.25 5.37
CA ALA A 350 -39.75 32.79 4.03
C ALA A 350 -39.33 34.26 3.87
N MET A 351 -39.47 35.05 4.94
CA MET A 351 -39.11 36.47 5.02
C MET A 351 -37.60 36.77 5.01
N LYS A 352 -36.72 35.80 5.23
CA LYS A 352 -35.27 36.04 5.17
C LYS A 352 -34.85 36.42 3.74
N GLY A 353 -34.11 37.52 3.62
CA GLY A 353 -33.62 38.04 2.33
C GLY A 353 -34.60 38.90 1.53
N VAL A 354 -35.86 39.05 1.97
CA VAL A 354 -36.79 40.03 1.37
C VAL A 354 -36.51 41.40 1.98
N HIS A 355 -36.04 42.36 1.18
CA HIS A 355 -35.57 43.67 1.67
C HIS A 355 -36.20 44.88 0.97
N ASP A 356 -36.77 44.70 -0.23
CA ASP A 356 -37.24 45.81 -1.09
C ASP A 356 -38.73 46.19 -0.82
N ILE A 357 -39.39 45.57 0.15
CA ILE A 357 -40.84 45.73 0.42
C ILE A 357 -41.09 46.47 1.74
N LYS A 358 -41.78 47.61 1.64
CA LYS A 358 -41.96 48.59 2.71
C LYS A 358 -42.63 48.02 3.98
N GLY A 359 -43.76 47.30 3.84
CA GLY A 359 -44.46 46.69 4.98
C GLY A 359 -43.73 45.51 5.65
N LEU A 360 -42.64 45.04 5.03
CA LEU A 360 -41.86 43.88 5.50
C LEU A 360 -40.50 44.27 6.08
N GLN A 361 -40.00 45.47 5.76
CA GLN A 361 -38.84 46.08 6.40
C GLN A 361 -39.07 46.26 7.91
N GLU A 362 -40.28 46.66 8.32
CA GLU A 362 -40.60 46.93 9.73
C GLU A 362 -40.47 45.69 10.63
N LEU A 363 -40.65 44.48 10.10
CA LEU A 363 -40.49 43.21 10.84
C LEU A 363 -39.01 42.89 11.14
N LYS A 364 -38.07 43.54 10.45
CA LYS A 364 -36.62 43.27 10.50
C LYS A 364 -35.98 43.74 11.81
N ASP A 365 -36.55 44.77 12.45
CA ASP A 365 -36.06 45.34 13.71
C ASP A 365 -36.49 44.53 14.95
N CYS A 366 -37.40 43.57 14.80
CA CYS A 366 -37.93 42.79 15.93
C CYS A 366 -36.98 41.66 16.35
N THR A 367 -36.45 41.80 17.55
CA THR A 367 -35.51 40.87 18.22
C THR A 367 -36.17 39.67 18.89
N ASN A 368 -37.48 39.71 19.14
CA ASN A 368 -38.26 38.62 19.75
C ASN A 368 -39.58 38.35 19.00
N ASN A 369 -40.26 37.25 19.35
CA ASN A 369 -41.50 36.84 18.68
C ASN A 369 -42.67 37.80 18.99
N VAL A 370 -42.77 38.33 20.21
CA VAL A 370 -43.84 39.24 20.65
C VAL A 370 -43.90 40.49 19.76
N CYS A 371 -42.76 41.17 19.57
CA CYS A 371 -42.63 42.32 18.67
C CYS A 371 -43.07 42.00 17.23
N ARG A 372 -42.78 40.79 16.72
CA ARG A 372 -43.22 40.39 15.39
C ARG A 372 -44.72 40.15 15.33
N VAL A 373 -45.32 39.54 16.34
CA VAL A 373 -46.79 39.37 16.43
C VAL A 373 -47.48 40.74 16.47
N GLU A 374 -47.02 41.65 17.34
CA GLU A 374 -47.53 43.03 17.45
C GLU A 374 -47.41 43.79 16.13
N LYS A 375 -46.27 43.73 15.43
CA LYS A 375 -46.12 44.38 14.13
C LYS A 375 -46.95 43.70 13.03
N ILE A 376 -47.00 42.37 12.97
CA ILE A 376 -47.84 41.63 12.01
C ILE A 376 -49.31 42.04 12.17
N GLN A 377 -49.83 42.19 13.39
CA GLN A 377 -51.20 42.63 13.65
C GLN A 377 -51.54 44.01 13.06
N ASN A 378 -50.58 44.94 13.05
CA ASN A 378 -50.80 46.32 12.60
C ASN A 378 -50.63 46.52 11.08
N VAL A 379 -50.01 45.57 10.38
CA VAL A 379 -49.84 45.64 8.92
C VAL A 379 -51.16 45.29 8.20
N ASN A 380 -51.53 46.10 7.20
CA ASN A 380 -52.74 45.91 6.37
C ASN A 380 -52.37 45.63 4.89
N HIS A 381 -51.47 44.66 4.68
CA HIS A 381 -50.98 44.26 3.36
C HIS A 381 -51.46 42.84 3.03
N ASP A 382 -51.60 42.51 1.74
CA ASP A 382 -51.73 41.12 1.30
C ASP A 382 -50.32 40.50 1.25
N PHE A 383 -49.95 39.82 2.33
CA PHE A 383 -48.63 39.19 2.45
C PHE A 383 -48.34 38.14 1.35
N ILE A 384 -49.37 37.51 0.77
CA ILE A 384 -49.20 36.51 -0.30
C ILE A 384 -48.81 37.22 -1.60
N GLU A 385 -49.52 38.29 -1.95
CA GLU A 385 -49.18 39.15 -3.09
C GLU A 385 -47.80 39.80 -2.93
N GLU A 386 -47.45 40.27 -1.72
CA GLU A 386 -46.15 40.89 -1.47
C GLU A 386 -44.99 39.90 -1.63
N LEU A 387 -45.14 38.67 -1.12
CA LEU A 387 -44.17 37.59 -1.33
C LEU A 387 -44.05 37.27 -2.83
N LEU A 388 -45.15 37.01 -3.53
CA LEU A 388 -45.15 36.73 -4.98
C LEU A 388 -44.46 37.86 -5.79
N ARG A 389 -44.78 39.13 -5.49
CA ARG A 389 -44.14 40.30 -6.10
C ARG A 389 -42.63 40.34 -5.86
N SER A 390 -42.16 39.97 -4.66
CA SER A 390 -40.72 39.89 -4.36
C SER A 390 -39.99 38.87 -5.23
N LEU A 391 -40.64 37.76 -5.63
CA LEU A 391 -40.05 36.82 -6.60
C LEU A 391 -40.10 37.39 -8.01
N GLU A 392 -41.19 38.04 -8.43
CA GLU A 392 -41.27 38.70 -9.75
C GLU A 392 -40.18 39.75 -9.94
N ASP A 393 -39.87 40.56 -8.93
CA ASP A 393 -38.81 41.56 -9.03
C ASP A 393 -37.41 40.93 -9.05
N LYS A 394 -37.21 39.77 -8.41
CA LYS A 394 -35.98 38.95 -8.60
C LYS A 394 -35.92 38.33 -10.01
N ILE A 395 -37.04 37.85 -10.57
CA ILE A 395 -37.11 37.32 -11.93
C ILE A 395 -36.84 38.42 -12.98
N LYS A 396 -37.40 39.63 -12.80
CA LYS A 396 -37.11 40.79 -13.66
C LYS A 396 -35.61 41.11 -13.64
N LYS A 397 -34.98 41.14 -12.46
CA LYS A 397 -33.52 41.33 -12.31
C LYS A 397 -32.72 40.20 -13.03
N CYS A 398 -33.16 38.94 -12.94
CA CYS A 398 -32.56 37.81 -13.67
C CYS A 398 -32.64 37.96 -15.20
N ASN A 399 -33.74 38.54 -15.71
CA ASN A 399 -34.00 38.66 -17.15
C ASN A 399 -33.44 39.95 -17.80
N SER A 400 -32.80 40.86 -17.06
CA SER A 400 -32.52 42.23 -17.55
C SER A 400 -31.06 42.71 -17.47
N GLN A 401 -30.09 41.84 -17.16
CA GLN A 401 -28.67 42.23 -17.20
C GLN A 401 -28.14 42.39 -18.64
N PRO A 402 -27.55 43.55 -19.00
CA PRO A 402 -26.73 43.69 -20.20
C PRO A 402 -25.42 42.87 -20.10
N ASP A 403 -24.63 42.85 -21.17
CA ASP A 403 -23.23 42.43 -21.08
C ASP A 403 -22.33 43.57 -20.59
N GLY A 404 -21.42 43.24 -19.67
CA GLY A 404 -20.43 44.17 -19.11
C GLY A 404 -20.88 45.01 -17.92
N SER A 405 -21.24 44.39 -16.79
CA SER A 405 -21.26 45.06 -15.48
C SER A 405 -21.13 44.07 -14.32
N ASP A 406 -19.93 43.95 -13.75
CA ASP A 406 -19.67 43.12 -12.55
C ASP A 406 -19.81 43.96 -11.28
N THR A 407 -20.96 43.88 -10.59
CA THR A 407 -21.04 44.23 -9.15
C THR A 407 -22.25 43.59 -8.45
N LEU A 408 -22.09 43.34 -7.14
CA LEU A 408 -23.14 43.01 -6.16
C LEU A 408 -23.79 41.61 -6.23
N CYS A 409 -22.96 40.57 -6.11
CA CYS A 409 -23.28 39.40 -5.28
C CYS A 409 -22.27 39.34 -4.12
N VAL A 410 -22.70 38.94 -2.91
CA VAL A 410 -21.80 38.74 -1.76
C VAL A 410 -21.45 37.26 -1.65
N ASP A 411 -20.16 36.95 -1.53
CA ASP A 411 -19.67 35.56 -1.46
C ASP A 411 -20.19 34.82 -0.22
N LEU A 412 -21.00 33.79 -0.47
CA LEU A 412 -21.25 32.69 0.45
C LEU A 412 -20.32 31.51 0.10
N PRO A 413 -19.84 30.73 1.08
CA PRO A 413 -18.80 29.73 0.87
C PRO A 413 -19.22 28.60 -0.08
N ARG A 414 -18.32 28.24 -1.01
CA ARG A 414 -18.52 27.18 -2.03
C ARG A 414 -18.52 25.75 -1.46
N THR A 415 -19.52 25.41 -0.65
CA THR A 415 -19.91 24.02 -0.36
C THR A 415 -21.44 23.91 -0.31
N SER A 416 -22.07 23.85 -1.48
CA SER A 416 -23.50 23.56 -1.62
C SER A 416 -23.77 22.73 -2.87
N THR A 417 -23.33 21.46 -2.87
CA THR A 417 -24.14 20.42 -3.51
C THR A 417 -25.44 20.35 -2.73
N LEU A 418 -26.56 20.75 -3.32
CA LEU A 418 -27.88 20.60 -2.68
C LEU A 418 -28.27 19.12 -2.62
N THR A 419 -27.74 18.41 -1.62
CA THR A 419 -28.55 17.40 -0.93
C THR A 419 -29.84 18.08 -0.50
N THR A 420 -30.99 17.41 -0.64
CA THR A 420 -32.28 18.03 -0.32
C THR A 420 -32.41 18.29 1.18
N GLU A 421 -32.04 19.51 1.61
CA GLU A 421 -32.47 20.10 2.88
C GLU A 421 -33.98 20.00 2.96
N THR A 422 -34.48 19.00 3.68
CA THR A 422 -35.89 18.98 4.07
C THR A 422 -36.08 20.11 5.06
N LEU A 423 -36.83 21.14 4.67
CA LEU A 423 -37.27 22.16 5.61
C LEU A 423 -37.89 21.47 6.83
N ASP A 424 -37.46 21.89 8.01
CA ASP A 424 -38.11 21.47 9.25
C ASP A 424 -39.44 22.25 9.42
N PRO A 425 -40.58 21.54 9.48
CA PRO A 425 -41.78 22.05 10.13
C PRO A 425 -41.43 22.36 11.59
N LEU A 426 -42.14 23.32 12.18
CA LEU A 426 -41.68 23.93 13.43
C LEU A 426 -42.15 23.14 14.65
N VAL A 427 -41.24 22.33 15.15
CA VAL A 427 -41.27 21.73 16.48
C VAL A 427 -39.90 21.98 17.10
N GLU A 428 -39.87 22.50 18.32
CA GLU A 428 -38.62 22.63 19.08
C GLU A 428 -38.06 21.23 19.41
N GLU A 429 -36.73 21.11 19.48
CA GLU A 429 -36.07 19.81 19.69
C GLU A 429 -36.20 19.33 21.14
N GLU A 430 -37.33 18.70 21.47
CA GLU A 430 -37.32 17.68 22.53
C GLU A 430 -36.46 16.49 22.06
N THR A 431 -35.30 16.33 22.69
CA THR A 431 -34.26 15.42 22.21
C THR A 431 -34.53 13.95 22.56
N GLU A 432 -35.44 13.29 21.83
CA GLU A 432 -35.42 11.82 21.69
C GLU A 432 -34.25 11.38 20.76
N PRO A 433 -33.53 10.28 21.05
CA PRO A 433 -32.40 9.84 20.22
C PRO A 433 -32.78 9.46 18.78
N LEU A 434 -32.00 9.97 17.82
CA LEU A 434 -32.13 9.61 16.40
C LEU A 434 -31.54 8.22 16.10
N ASP A 435 -32.36 7.18 16.32
CA ASP A 435 -32.13 5.81 15.84
C ASP A 435 -32.07 5.75 14.29
N ASP A 436 -30.90 6.06 13.73
CA ASP A 436 -30.13 5.34 12.69
C ASP A 436 -30.77 4.86 11.35
N TYR A 437 -29.85 4.49 10.44
CA TYR A 437 -29.97 3.89 9.09
C TYR A 437 -30.36 4.82 7.91
N TYR A 438 -29.51 4.73 6.87
CA TYR A 438 -29.46 5.55 5.65
C TYR A 438 -30.09 4.84 4.42
N ILE A 439 -30.17 5.49 3.24
CA ILE A 439 -29.16 5.47 2.14
C ILE A 439 -29.42 6.62 1.12
N GLN A 440 -28.72 7.74 1.31
CA GLN A 440 -27.65 8.15 0.38
C GLN A 440 -26.36 8.23 1.22
N GLN A 441 -25.15 8.25 0.65
CA GLN A 441 -23.95 8.53 1.47
C GLN A 441 -23.97 9.99 1.95
N PRO A 442 -24.07 10.27 3.26
CA PRO A 442 -23.97 11.62 3.80
C PRO A 442 -22.51 11.91 4.18
N ASN A 443 -22.16 13.19 4.31
CA ASN A 443 -20.81 13.63 4.72
C ASN A 443 -20.51 13.38 6.23
N PHE A 444 -21.08 12.34 6.83
CA PHE A 444 -21.03 12.08 8.28
C PHE A 444 -20.83 10.60 8.68
N CYS A 445 -20.32 9.76 7.77
CA CYS A 445 -19.78 8.45 8.16
C CYS A 445 -18.56 8.65 9.08
N PRO A 446 -18.56 8.17 10.35
CA PRO A 446 -17.33 8.08 11.13
C PRO A 446 -16.36 7.10 10.44
N PRO A 447 -15.04 7.37 10.42
CA PRO A 447 -14.10 6.60 9.60
C PRO A 447 -14.06 5.13 10.04
N PRO A 448 -14.01 4.18 9.08
CA PRO A 448 -14.38 2.78 9.28
C PRO A 448 -13.57 2.12 10.39
N MET A 449 -14.28 1.58 11.39
CA MET A 449 -13.64 0.94 12.55
C MET A 449 -13.08 -0.45 12.22
N THR A 450 -11.92 -0.78 12.79
CA THR A 450 -11.46 -2.17 12.89
C THR A 450 -12.41 -3.00 13.77
N CYS A 451 -12.43 -4.32 13.64
CA CYS A 451 -13.27 -5.14 14.54
C CYS A 451 -12.76 -5.02 16.00
N VAL A 452 -11.46 -4.78 16.17
CA VAL A 452 -10.84 -4.49 17.48
C VAL A 452 -11.28 -3.14 18.04
N GLU A 453 -11.33 -2.08 17.22
CA GLU A 453 -11.90 -0.79 17.63
C GLU A 453 -13.38 -0.92 18.02
N LYS A 454 -14.17 -1.74 17.31
CA LYS A 454 -15.56 -2.05 17.72
C LYS A 454 -15.62 -2.71 19.11
N VAL A 455 -14.81 -3.75 19.34
CA VAL A 455 -14.73 -4.45 20.64
C VAL A 455 -14.33 -3.50 21.77
N ALA A 456 -13.34 -2.63 21.52
CA ALA A 456 -12.90 -1.63 22.47
C ALA A 456 -13.99 -0.59 22.76
N LYS A 457 -14.71 -0.12 21.74
CA LYS A 457 -15.87 0.78 21.87
C LYS A 457 -17.01 0.16 22.68
N GLU A 458 -17.34 -1.11 22.45
CA GLU A 458 -18.35 -1.79 23.28
C GLU A 458 -17.93 -1.87 24.76
N LEU A 459 -16.65 -2.18 25.03
CA LEU A 459 -16.12 -2.24 26.39
C LEU A 459 -16.14 -0.87 27.07
N ARG A 460 -15.83 0.21 26.34
CA ARG A 460 -15.96 1.57 26.82
C ARG A 460 -17.39 1.92 27.19
N VAL A 461 -18.37 1.63 26.32
CA VAL A 461 -19.78 1.96 26.58
C VAL A 461 -20.25 1.24 27.85
N GLU A 462 -19.99 -0.07 27.97
CA GLU A 462 -20.30 -0.83 29.19
C GLU A 462 -19.59 -0.28 30.44
N ALA A 463 -18.36 0.25 30.31
CA ALA A 463 -17.61 0.81 31.43
C ALA A 463 -18.13 2.21 31.84
N GLU A 464 -18.37 3.11 30.88
CA GLU A 464 -18.95 4.43 31.14
C GLU A 464 -20.36 4.31 31.75
N GLU A 465 -21.19 3.36 31.30
CA GLU A 465 -22.48 3.06 31.93
C GLU A 465 -22.32 2.59 33.39
N ASN A 466 -21.36 1.70 33.66
CA ASN A 466 -21.08 1.19 35.01
C ASN A 466 -20.31 2.17 35.93
N ALA A 467 -19.76 3.26 35.39
CA ALA A 467 -19.28 4.40 36.16
C ALA A 467 -20.44 5.38 36.48
N ASN A 468 -21.17 5.83 35.45
CA ASN A 468 -22.22 6.84 35.57
C ASN A 468 -23.42 6.40 36.44
N LYS A 469 -23.73 5.10 36.50
CA LYS A 469 -24.91 4.57 37.21
C LYS A 469 -24.83 4.62 38.75
N TYR A 470 -23.64 4.72 39.36
CA TYR A 470 -23.47 4.47 40.80
C TYR A 470 -23.01 5.69 41.62
N ASP A 471 -22.01 6.47 41.17
CA ASP A 471 -21.61 7.68 41.91
C ASP A 471 -21.09 8.81 41.00
N SER A 472 -21.82 9.94 41.00
CA SER A 472 -21.43 11.15 40.26
C SER A 472 -20.22 11.87 40.88
N SER A 473 -19.85 11.59 42.13
CA SER A 473 -18.66 12.18 42.78
C SER A 473 -17.32 11.65 42.23
N LEU A 474 -17.34 10.53 41.49
CA LEU A 474 -16.18 10.07 40.73
C LEU A 474 -15.79 11.06 39.62
N LYS A 475 -16.76 11.79 39.06
CA LYS A 475 -16.53 12.76 37.99
C LYS A 475 -15.96 14.07 38.54
N GLY A 476 -14.71 14.37 38.21
CA GLY A 476 -14.06 15.61 38.58
C GLY A 476 -14.62 16.80 37.79
N LYS A 477 -14.62 17.99 38.39
CA LYS A 477 -14.83 19.24 37.63
C LYS A 477 -13.54 19.58 36.90
N GLY A 478 -13.43 19.22 35.61
CA GLY A 478 -12.21 19.49 34.83
C GLY A 478 -11.91 20.97 34.66
N LYS A 479 -10.63 21.32 34.46
CA LYS A 479 -10.21 22.68 34.11
C LYS A 479 -10.77 23.07 32.73
N ASP A 480 -11.22 24.31 32.64
CA ASP A 480 -11.70 24.94 31.41
C ASP A 480 -10.49 25.58 30.69
N PHE A 481 -9.78 24.83 29.84
CA PHE A 481 -8.54 25.27 29.15
C PHE A 481 -8.75 26.35 28.06
N LYS A 482 -9.84 27.12 28.15
CA LYS A 482 -10.31 28.08 27.13
C LYS A 482 -9.30 29.18 26.77
N SER A 483 -8.37 29.50 27.66
CA SER A 483 -7.28 30.48 27.45
C SER A 483 -5.93 29.85 27.05
N GLU A 484 -5.81 28.52 27.00
CA GLU A 484 -4.53 27.82 26.78
C GLU A 484 -4.51 26.86 25.58
N CYS A 485 -5.65 26.61 24.93
CA CYS A 485 -5.78 25.75 23.74
C CYS A 485 -5.69 26.53 22.41
N ASN A 486 -5.62 25.78 21.31
CA ASN A 486 -5.60 26.24 19.92
C ASN A 486 -4.44 27.21 19.61
N LYS A 487 -3.29 27.01 20.26
CA LYS A 487 -2.09 27.84 20.08
C LYS A 487 -1.38 27.58 18.75
N VAL A 488 -1.31 26.32 18.32
CA VAL A 488 -0.72 25.93 17.02
C VAL A 488 -1.76 26.04 15.93
N LYS A 489 -1.44 26.78 14.86
CA LYS A 489 -2.33 27.01 13.71
C LYS A 489 -1.54 26.92 12.42
N LYS A 490 -2.16 26.41 11.35
CA LYS A 490 -1.54 26.37 10.03
C LYS A 490 -1.78 27.71 9.33
N GLU A 491 -0.72 28.41 8.97
CA GLU A 491 -0.82 29.60 8.12
C GLU A 491 -1.02 29.21 6.64
N ASN A 492 -1.76 30.04 5.90
CA ASN A 492 -2.00 29.83 4.48
C ASN A 492 -0.78 30.24 3.66
N GLY A 493 -0.09 29.26 3.06
CA GLY A 493 1.04 29.47 2.17
C GLY A 493 0.63 30.04 0.80
N THR A 494 1.51 30.85 0.21
CA THR A 494 1.33 31.47 -1.12
C THR A 494 1.52 30.49 -2.29
N SER A 495 2.01 29.28 -2.03
CA SER A 495 2.19 28.22 -3.03
C SER A 495 2.01 26.84 -2.39
N GLN A 496 1.74 25.81 -3.21
CA GLN A 496 1.50 24.46 -2.71
C GLN A 496 2.75 23.77 -2.15
N GLU A 497 3.95 24.17 -2.57
CA GLU A 497 5.18 23.75 -1.88
C GLU A 497 5.34 24.44 -0.52
N ASP A 498 4.95 25.71 -0.40
CA ASP A 498 5.12 26.48 0.83
C ASP A 498 4.15 26.02 1.93
N LEU A 499 2.99 25.49 1.56
CA LEU A 499 2.03 24.84 2.47
C LEU A 499 2.59 23.61 3.22
N CYS A 500 3.75 23.08 2.81
CA CYS A 500 4.43 21.96 3.46
C CYS A 500 5.82 22.33 4.01
N LYS A 501 6.15 23.62 4.15
CA LYS A 501 7.39 24.10 4.79
C LYS A 501 7.07 24.57 6.21
N PHE A 502 7.59 23.89 7.23
CA PHE A 502 7.28 24.14 8.65
C PHE A 502 7.53 25.60 9.06
N GLU A 503 8.67 26.16 8.65
CA GLU A 503 9.08 27.57 8.82
C GLU A 503 8.00 28.56 8.35
N LYS A 504 7.35 28.26 7.22
CA LYS A 504 6.34 29.12 6.60
C LYS A 504 4.92 28.92 7.13
N THR A 505 4.65 27.82 7.84
CA THR A 505 3.26 27.38 8.14
C THR A 505 2.96 27.22 9.62
N TYR A 506 3.94 26.91 10.45
CA TYR A 506 3.73 26.56 11.86
C TYR A 506 4.70 27.21 12.84
N GLU A 507 5.94 27.50 12.43
CA GLU A 507 7.03 27.94 13.32
C GLU A 507 6.63 29.08 14.28
N LYS A 508 5.99 30.15 13.76
CA LYS A 508 5.51 31.28 14.57
C LYS A 508 4.52 30.85 15.66
N SER A 509 3.62 29.91 15.34
CA SER A 509 2.60 29.40 16.27
C SER A 509 3.16 28.41 17.29
N MET A 510 4.26 27.73 16.95
CA MET A 510 4.94 26.77 17.82
C MET A 510 5.67 27.42 19.00
N GLY A 511 6.04 28.70 18.88
CA GLY A 511 6.65 29.48 19.96
C GLY A 511 5.76 29.65 21.21
N PHE A 512 4.45 29.47 21.09
CA PHE A 512 3.50 29.62 22.21
C PHE A 512 3.36 28.36 23.10
N LEU A 513 3.94 27.23 22.71
CA LEU A 513 3.90 25.99 23.47
C LEU A 513 4.95 25.97 24.58
N LYS A 514 4.55 25.61 25.81
CA LYS A 514 5.48 25.53 26.96
C LYS A 514 6.49 24.40 26.73
N GLN A 515 7.77 24.57 27.09
CA GLN A 515 8.74 23.46 27.04
C GLN A 515 9.00 22.95 28.46
N THR A 516 8.32 21.86 28.80
CA THR A 516 8.31 21.23 30.13
C THR A 516 9.05 19.89 30.17
N CYS A 517 9.33 19.30 29.01
CA CYS A 517 10.16 18.09 28.88
C CYS A 517 11.53 18.39 28.25
N ASN A 518 12.56 17.79 28.86
CA ASN A 518 13.94 17.92 28.43
C ASN A 518 14.16 17.20 27.09
N ASN A 519 15.02 17.76 26.23
CA ASN A 519 15.27 17.31 24.84
C ASN A 519 15.80 15.86 24.68
N ASN A 520 15.96 15.08 25.75
CA ASN A 520 16.51 13.72 25.72
C ASN A 520 15.63 12.70 24.97
N GLY A 521 14.37 13.06 24.64
CA GLY A 521 13.40 12.21 23.98
C GLY A 521 13.19 12.44 22.48
N LYS A 522 13.88 13.39 21.81
CA LYS A 522 13.56 13.77 20.41
C LYS A 522 13.52 12.60 19.42
N GLU A 523 14.38 11.61 19.61
CA GLU A 523 14.45 10.43 18.76
C GLU A 523 13.25 9.46 18.92
N ARG A 524 12.38 9.63 19.93
CA ARG A 524 11.30 8.69 20.28
C ARG A 524 10.20 8.54 19.24
N PHE A 525 10.16 9.44 18.25
CA PHE A 525 9.16 9.46 17.18
C PHE A 525 9.73 9.15 15.77
N LYS A 526 11.04 9.09 15.61
CA LYS A 526 11.65 9.01 14.27
C LYS A 526 11.38 7.68 13.58
N ILE A 527 10.99 7.76 12.30
CA ILE A 527 10.75 6.58 11.45
C ILE A 527 12.04 5.78 11.30
N GLY A 528 12.04 4.55 11.82
CA GLY A 528 13.20 3.65 11.86
C GLY A 528 13.91 3.58 13.22
N GLN A 529 13.46 4.32 14.24
CA GLN A 529 14.04 4.27 15.58
C GLN A 529 14.01 2.85 16.17
N LYS A 530 15.08 2.47 16.88
CA LYS A 530 15.24 1.12 17.43
C LYS A 530 14.26 0.87 18.59
N TRP A 531 13.28 -0.01 18.35
CA TRP A 531 12.49 -0.65 19.41
C TRP A 531 13.40 -1.59 20.21
N ASN A 532 13.38 -1.47 21.54
CA ASN A 532 14.23 -2.27 22.42
C ASN A 532 13.39 -3.37 23.08
N SER A 533 13.95 -4.58 23.15
CA SER A 533 13.37 -5.72 23.85
C SER A 533 13.67 -5.59 25.34
N GLU A 534 12.65 -5.69 26.20
CA GLU A 534 12.75 -5.47 27.63
C GLU A 534 11.99 -6.56 28.40
N TYR A 535 12.61 -7.15 29.42
CA TYR A 535 11.98 -8.18 30.25
C TYR A 535 10.85 -7.60 31.11
N ILE A 536 9.61 -8.05 30.88
CA ILE A 536 8.40 -7.60 31.57
C ILE A 536 8.03 -8.59 32.66
N ARG A 537 8.39 -8.29 33.92
CA ARG A 537 8.15 -9.17 35.09
C ARG A 537 6.68 -9.55 35.31
N ARG A 538 5.71 -8.72 34.89
CA ARG A 538 4.26 -9.03 34.95
C ARG A 538 3.83 -10.12 33.95
N ILE A 539 4.58 -10.31 32.86
CA ILE A 539 4.34 -11.32 31.81
C ILE A 539 5.29 -12.52 31.99
N GLY A 540 6.52 -12.28 32.45
CA GLY A 540 7.57 -13.29 32.54
C GLY A 540 8.38 -13.48 31.25
N LYS A 541 8.20 -12.60 30.26
CA LYS A 541 8.83 -12.62 28.93
C LYS A 541 9.37 -11.24 28.53
N ASP A 542 10.24 -11.22 27.52
CA ASP A 542 10.67 -10.00 26.85
C ASP A 542 9.61 -9.47 25.88
N LEU A 543 9.40 -8.16 25.91
CA LEU A 543 8.47 -7.43 25.03
C LEU A 543 9.23 -6.31 24.33
N TYR A 544 8.98 -6.10 23.04
CA TYR A 544 9.50 -4.92 22.33
C TYR A 544 8.68 -3.69 22.75
N MET A 545 9.37 -2.67 23.27
CA MET A 545 8.73 -1.49 23.84
C MET A 545 8.71 -0.32 22.84
N PRO A 546 7.57 0.38 22.68
CA PRO A 546 7.51 1.58 21.84
C PRO A 546 8.47 2.67 22.37
N PRO A 547 9.33 3.25 21.53
CA PRO A 547 10.19 4.37 21.94
C PRO A 547 9.38 5.53 22.53
N ARG A 548 8.24 5.89 21.91
CA ARG A 548 7.26 6.87 22.42
C ARG A 548 6.89 6.64 23.89
N LYS A 549 6.56 5.41 24.28
CA LYS A 549 6.18 5.01 25.66
C LYS A 549 7.38 4.98 26.60
N LYS A 550 8.56 4.55 26.12
CA LYS A 550 9.78 4.52 26.92
C LYS A 550 10.12 5.92 27.43
N ASP A 551 10.09 6.90 26.54
CA ASP A 551 10.58 8.26 26.76
C ASP A 551 9.43 9.29 26.83
N MET A 552 8.27 8.86 27.37
CA MET A 552 7.02 9.64 27.44
C MET A 552 7.14 10.86 28.37
N CYS A 553 6.53 12.00 28.01
CA CYS A 553 6.63 13.27 28.72
C CYS A 553 5.71 13.32 29.96
N ILE A 554 6.02 12.46 30.95
CA ILE A 554 5.27 12.31 32.21
C ILE A 554 5.97 12.95 33.41
N ILE A 555 6.84 13.94 33.20
CA ILE A 555 7.68 14.53 34.26
C ILE A 555 6.83 15.05 35.44
N ASN A 556 5.69 15.69 35.17
CA ASN A 556 4.82 16.28 36.19
C ASN A 556 4.05 15.26 37.05
N PHE A 557 4.07 13.95 36.75
CA PHE A 557 3.67 12.91 37.74
C PHE A 557 4.54 12.94 39.02
N GLN A 558 5.64 13.68 39.03
CA GLN A 558 6.42 13.92 40.24
C GLN A 558 5.72 14.90 41.20
N ASN A 559 4.91 15.84 40.70
CA ASN A 559 4.21 16.86 41.49
C ASN A 559 2.92 16.30 42.12
N ILE A 560 2.34 15.27 41.50
CA ILE A 560 1.20 14.49 42.01
C ILE A 560 1.55 13.91 43.39
N THR A 561 0.98 14.49 44.44
CA THR A 561 1.26 14.14 45.84
C THR A 561 -0.03 13.98 46.64
N THR A 562 -0.04 12.95 47.50
CA THR A 562 -1.17 12.59 48.38
C THR A 562 -1.57 13.71 49.36
N ARG A 563 -0.65 14.62 49.69
CA ARG A 563 -0.93 15.79 50.56
C ARG A 563 -1.82 16.82 49.88
N ASN A 564 -1.60 17.07 48.59
CA ASN A 564 -2.31 18.10 47.86
C ASN A 564 -3.65 17.57 47.33
N ILE A 565 -3.66 16.33 46.84
CA ILE A 565 -4.77 15.71 46.13
C ILE A 565 -5.70 14.97 47.10
N THR A 566 -6.84 15.61 47.39
CA THR A 566 -7.81 15.19 48.41
C THR A 566 -9.17 14.78 47.83
N ASN A 567 -9.37 14.87 46.51
CA ASN A 567 -10.62 14.49 45.83
C ASN A 567 -10.41 14.30 44.31
N SER A 568 -11.44 13.79 43.62
CA SER A 568 -11.45 13.55 42.18
C SER A 568 -11.06 14.79 41.34
N THR A 569 -11.67 15.94 41.60
CA THR A 569 -11.41 17.21 40.88
C THR A 569 -9.92 17.59 40.90
N LYS A 570 -9.26 17.53 42.06
CA LYS A 570 -7.83 17.83 42.16
C LYS A 570 -6.96 16.82 41.39
N LEU A 571 -7.30 15.53 41.43
CA LEU A 571 -6.58 14.51 40.66
C LEU A 571 -6.72 14.76 39.15
N LEU A 572 -7.93 15.10 38.71
CA LEU A 572 -8.20 15.42 37.32
C LEU A 572 -7.38 16.63 36.85
N HIS A 573 -7.33 17.71 37.63
CA HIS A 573 -6.56 18.92 37.30
C HIS A 573 -5.08 18.62 36.98
N GLU A 574 -4.42 17.84 37.84
CA GLU A 574 -3.00 17.49 37.69
C GLU A 574 -2.77 16.55 36.49
N LEU A 575 -3.68 15.59 36.26
CA LEU A 575 -3.59 14.65 35.14
C LEU A 575 -3.92 15.29 33.80
N GLN A 576 -4.79 16.31 33.76
CA GLN A 576 -5.01 17.14 32.57
C GLN A 576 -3.73 17.91 32.21
N GLU A 577 -3.02 18.47 33.19
CA GLU A 577 -1.71 19.10 32.93
C GLU A 577 -0.68 18.11 32.40
N VAL A 578 -0.54 16.91 32.98
CA VAL A 578 0.36 15.88 32.41
C VAL A 578 -0.02 15.54 30.97
N ALA A 579 -1.31 15.36 30.68
CA ALA A 579 -1.79 15.02 29.35
C ALA A 579 -1.52 16.14 28.32
N GLN A 580 -1.69 17.41 28.71
CA GLN A 580 -1.33 18.57 27.90
C GLN A 580 0.17 18.63 27.60
N ASN A 581 1.04 18.33 28.58
CA ASN A 581 2.49 18.34 28.39
C ASN A 581 2.97 17.25 27.42
N GLU A 582 2.41 16.03 27.48
CA GLU A 582 2.67 15.00 26.46
C GLU A 582 2.12 15.40 25.09
N GLY A 583 0.96 16.07 25.02
CA GLY A 583 0.42 16.61 23.77
C GLY A 583 1.35 17.65 23.12
N ASP A 584 1.76 18.67 23.89
CA ASP A 584 2.67 19.73 23.44
C ASP A 584 4.04 19.15 23.00
N ASP A 585 4.57 18.12 23.69
CA ASP A 585 5.83 17.45 23.29
C ASP A 585 5.67 16.58 22.04
N ILE A 586 4.56 15.84 21.88
CA ILE A 586 4.24 15.11 20.64
C ILE A 586 4.26 16.08 19.45
N ILE A 587 3.58 17.22 19.56
CA ILE A 587 3.49 18.21 18.48
C ILE A 587 4.88 18.79 18.17
N LYS A 588 5.68 19.13 19.19
CA LYS A 588 7.03 19.68 19.05
C LYS A 588 8.01 18.77 18.32
N ASN A 589 7.86 17.46 18.42
CA ASN A 589 8.77 16.51 17.79
C ASN A 589 8.25 16.02 16.42
N LEU A 590 6.94 15.82 16.26
CA LEU A 590 6.38 15.30 15.00
C LEU A 590 6.08 16.38 13.95
N LEU A 591 5.58 17.55 14.33
CA LEU A 591 5.12 18.56 13.37
C LEU A 591 6.25 19.15 12.50
N PRO A 592 7.48 19.39 13.00
CA PRO A 592 8.59 19.82 12.16
C PRO A 592 9.03 18.77 11.12
N GLU A 593 8.95 17.48 11.46
CA GLU A 593 9.27 16.39 10.53
C GLU A 593 8.09 16.06 9.57
N ASN A 594 6.85 16.45 9.90
CA ASN A 594 5.62 16.05 9.18
C ASN A 594 4.61 17.20 8.93
N PRO A 595 5.01 18.38 8.40
CA PRO A 595 4.13 19.56 8.23
C PRO A 595 2.98 19.41 7.20
N CYS A 596 2.92 18.29 6.49
CA CYS A 596 1.80 17.88 5.61
C CYS A 596 1.38 16.41 5.85
N ASN A 597 1.71 15.86 7.02
CA ASN A 597 1.20 14.56 7.47
C ASN A 597 0.87 14.62 8.98
N GLU A 598 0.08 15.62 9.35
CA GLU A 598 -0.34 15.93 10.73
C GLU A 598 -1.13 14.78 11.39
N SER A 599 -1.57 13.78 10.62
CA SER A 599 -2.19 12.55 11.13
C SER A 599 -1.29 11.77 12.10
N THR A 600 0.04 11.89 11.95
CA THR A 600 1.01 11.23 12.85
C THR A 600 0.91 11.73 14.29
N ILE A 601 0.50 12.97 14.50
CA ILE A 601 0.28 13.56 15.83
C ILE A 601 -0.86 12.82 16.53
N CYS A 602 -1.96 12.57 15.82
CA CYS A 602 -3.11 11.84 16.35
C CYS A 602 -2.77 10.37 16.64
N ASP A 603 -1.93 9.73 15.80
CA ASP A 603 -1.40 8.39 16.07
C ASP A 603 -0.55 8.32 17.34
N ALA A 604 0.31 9.31 17.59
CA ALA A 604 1.08 9.36 18.82
C ALA A 604 0.18 9.62 20.04
N MET A 605 -0.78 10.56 19.93
CA MET A 605 -1.72 10.89 21.00
C MET A 605 -2.61 9.70 21.37
N LYS A 606 -3.18 8.94 20.40
CA LYS A 606 -4.07 7.79 20.71
C LYS A 606 -3.38 6.74 21.59
N TYR A 607 -2.10 6.47 21.33
CA TYR A 607 -1.32 5.50 22.11
C TYR A 607 -0.83 6.08 23.45
N SER A 608 -0.36 7.33 23.50
CA SER A 608 0.05 7.97 24.76
C SER A 608 -1.13 8.20 25.72
N PHE A 609 -2.32 8.50 25.22
CA PHE A 609 -3.55 8.58 26.02
C PHE A 609 -3.92 7.22 26.63
N ALA A 610 -3.90 6.14 25.84
CA ALA A 610 -4.14 4.79 26.33
C ALA A 610 -3.06 4.32 27.34
N ASP A 611 -1.82 4.77 27.17
CA ASP A 611 -0.73 4.49 28.12
C ASP A 611 -0.86 5.28 29.44
N LEU A 612 -1.40 6.50 29.41
CA LEU A 612 -1.81 7.23 30.62
C LEU A 612 -2.95 6.49 31.33
N GLY A 613 -3.94 6.00 30.56
CA GLY A 613 -5.02 5.15 31.07
C GLY A 613 -4.48 3.92 31.81
N ASP A 614 -3.54 3.19 31.23
CA ASP A 614 -2.90 2.03 31.89
C ASP A 614 -2.12 2.42 33.17
N ILE A 615 -1.45 3.57 33.19
CA ILE A 615 -0.75 4.07 34.39
C ILE A 615 -1.78 4.36 35.51
N ILE A 616 -2.88 5.03 35.16
CA ILE A 616 -3.91 5.47 36.11
C ILE A 616 -4.72 4.27 36.62
N ARG A 617 -5.17 3.37 35.74
CA ARG A 617 -5.85 2.11 36.12
C ARG A 617 -4.93 1.11 36.84
N GLY A 618 -3.60 1.26 36.71
CA GLY A 618 -2.59 0.41 37.37
C GLY A 618 -2.22 -0.86 36.60
N THR A 619 -2.75 -1.02 35.38
CA THR A 619 -2.52 -2.12 34.44
C THR A 619 -1.19 -2.02 33.67
N ASP A 620 -0.52 -0.86 33.68
CA ASP A 620 0.73 -0.63 32.96
C ASP A 620 1.83 -1.68 33.21
N LEU A 621 2.48 -2.13 32.14
CA LEU A 621 3.52 -3.15 32.21
C LEU A 621 4.92 -2.55 32.41
N TRP A 622 5.10 -1.25 32.12
CA TRP A 622 6.40 -0.56 32.09
C TRP A 622 6.72 0.27 33.34
N ASN A 623 6.95 -0.41 34.46
CA ASN A 623 7.25 0.23 35.75
C ASN A 623 8.76 0.49 35.99
N LYS A 624 9.60 0.63 34.94
CA LYS A 624 11.06 0.90 35.08
C LYS A 624 11.41 2.40 35.03
N ASN A 625 10.86 3.14 34.06
CA ASN A 625 11.14 4.59 33.89
C ASN A 625 10.23 5.48 34.75
N ILE A 626 9.08 4.94 35.15
CA ILE A 626 8.17 5.51 36.14
C ILE A 626 8.89 5.46 37.49
N LYS A 627 9.33 6.62 38.01
CA LYS A 627 10.06 6.70 39.29
C LYS A 627 9.34 5.88 40.38
N PRO A 628 10.07 5.03 41.14
CA PRO A 628 9.45 4.13 42.11
C PRO A 628 8.60 4.93 43.10
N GLY A 629 7.30 4.61 43.15
CA GLY A 629 6.32 5.33 43.97
C GLY A 629 5.29 6.18 43.20
N ILE A 630 5.25 6.21 41.86
CA ILE A 630 4.06 6.78 41.16
C ILE A 630 2.82 5.91 41.41
N GLN A 631 2.91 4.59 41.24
CA GLN A 631 1.80 3.68 41.56
C GLN A 631 1.39 3.80 43.03
N THR A 632 2.36 3.77 43.96
CA THR A 632 2.11 3.97 45.40
C THR A 632 1.48 5.32 45.75
N ARG A 633 1.79 6.39 45.02
CA ARG A 633 1.13 7.70 45.22
C ARG A 633 -0.29 7.71 44.66
N LEU A 634 -0.53 7.06 43.52
CA LEU A 634 -1.88 6.84 43.00
C LEU A 634 -2.71 5.99 43.97
N GLU A 635 -2.22 4.85 44.44
CA GLU A 635 -2.85 3.99 45.46
C GLU A 635 -3.28 4.80 46.70
N ASN A 636 -2.39 5.62 47.25
CA ASN A 636 -2.70 6.49 48.38
C ASN A 636 -3.66 7.65 48.04
N ILE A 637 -3.66 8.16 46.81
CA ILE A 637 -4.64 9.17 46.36
C ILE A 637 -6.02 8.54 46.18
N PHE A 638 -6.10 7.32 45.63
CA PHE A 638 -7.35 6.60 45.46
C PHE A 638 -7.92 6.11 46.80
N ARG A 639 -7.07 5.83 47.80
CA ARG A 639 -7.48 5.70 49.20
C ARG A 639 -8.16 6.97 49.73
N ASN A 640 -7.61 8.16 49.47
CA ASN A 640 -8.26 9.43 49.84
C ASN A 640 -9.63 9.59 49.14
N ILE A 641 -9.69 9.30 47.82
CA ILE A 641 -10.93 9.38 47.04
C ILE A 641 -11.99 8.41 47.58
N TYR A 642 -11.62 7.16 47.86
CA TYR A 642 -12.48 6.14 48.47
C TYR A 642 -13.12 6.62 49.78
N ILE A 643 -12.33 7.23 50.68
CA ILE A 643 -12.81 7.79 51.95
C ILE A 643 -13.82 8.93 51.72
N THR A 644 -13.73 9.67 50.61
CA THR A 644 -14.69 10.74 50.24
C THR A 644 -15.92 10.27 49.46
N LEU A 645 -16.01 9.00 49.06
CA LEU A 645 -17.22 8.44 48.45
C LEU A 645 -18.36 8.37 49.48
N LYS A 646 -19.61 8.32 49.00
CA LYS A 646 -20.75 8.01 49.87
C LYS A 646 -20.61 6.60 50.45
N LYS A 647 -21.04 6.38 51.69
CA LYS A 647 -21.04 5.05 52.34
C LYS A 647 -21.70 3.96 51.49
N GLU A 648 -22.84 4.26 50.86
CA GLU A 648 -23.56 3.33 49.97
C GLU A 648 -22.70 2.81 48.79
N ASN A 649 -21.70 3.59 48.36
CA ASN A 649 -20.81 3.27 47.25
C ASN A 649 -19.41 2.80 47.70
N GLN A 650 -19.05 2.92 48.98
CA GLN A 650 -17.79 2.39 49.51
C GLN A 650 -17.77 0.86 49.42
N ASN A 651 -18.87 0.19 49.77
CA ASN A 651 -19.04 -1.26 49.69
C ASN A 651 -18.75 -1.85 48.28
N LYS A 652 -18.88 -1.06 47.19
CA LYS A 652 -18.56 -1.51 45.81
C LYS A 652 -17.05 -1.77 45.60
N TYR A 653 -16.19 -1.15 46.41
CA TYR A 653 -14.73 -1.17 46.30
C TYR A 653 -14.03 -1.54 47.62
N GLU A 654 -14.74 -2.18 48.56
CA GLU A 654 -14.17 -2.60 49.85
C GLU A 654 -13.08 -3.68 49.65
N ASP A 655 -13.38 -4.69 48.83
CA ASP A 655 -12.43 -5.73 48.39
C ASP A 655 -11.28 -5.22 47.48
N ASP A 656 -11.32 -3.95 47.05
CA ASP A 656 -10.36 -3.35 46.12
C ASP A 656 -9.10 -2.84 46.85
N PHE A 657 -9.10 -2.82 48.18
CA PHE A 657 -7.97 -2.43 49.03
C PHE A 657 -6.79 -3.40 48.91
N PRO A 658 -5.51 -2.94 48.92
CA PRO A 658 -5.05 -1.55 49.01
C PRO A 658 -4.85 -0.84 47.66
N TYR A 659 -5.07 -1.52 46.53
CA TYR A 659 -4.61 -1.07 45.21
C TYR A 659 -5.64 -0.23 44.44
N TYR A 660 -6.92 -0.38 44.78
CA TYR A 660 -8.08 0.33 44.25
C TYR A 660 -8.25 0.19 42.73
N TYR A 661 -7.95 -0.97 42.13
CA TYR A 661 -7.93 -1.15 40.67
C TYR A 661 -9.29 -0.95 40.00
N LYS A 662 -10.38 -1.38 40.64
CA LYS A 662 -11.75 -1.21 40.14
C LYS A 662 -12.20 0.25 40.26
N LEU A 663 -11.96 0.88 41.41
CA LEU A 663 -12.20 2.31 41.63
C LEU A 663 -11.39 3.20 40.67
N ARG A 664 -10.14 2.85 40.40
CA ARG A 664 -9.25 3.53 39.46
C ARG A 664 -9.69 3.40 38.00
N SER A 665 -10.31 2.28 37.66
CA SER A 665 -10.93 2.04 36.35
C SER A 665 -12.16 2.92 36.17
N ASP A 666 -13.15 2.78 37.06
CA ASP A 666 -14.39 3.55 37.02
C ASP A 666 -14.14 5.08 37.10
N TRP A 667 -13.11 5.50 37.87
CA TRP A 667 -12.67 6.90 37.90
C TRP A 667 -12.10 7.37 36.57
N TRP A 668 -11.22 6.59 35.92
CA TRP A 668 -10.71 6.97 34.61
C TRP A 668 -11.86 7.02 33.61
N ASP A 669 -12.76 6.03 33.61
CA ASP A 669 -13.88 5.94 32.66
C ASP A 669 -14.82 7.16 32.79
N ALA A 670 -15.08 7.65 34.02
CA ALA A 670 -15.83 8.88 34.28
C ALA A 670 -15.12 10.18 33.83
N ASN A 671 -13.80 10.17 33.65
CA ASN A 671 -12.98 11.38 33.47
C ASN A 671 -12.14 11.42 32.17
N ARG A 672 -12.03 10.31 31.43
CA ARG A 672 -11.13 10.12 30.26
C ARG A 672 -11.29 11.21 29.19
N LYS A 673 -12.51 11.73 29.00
CA LYS A 673 -12.85 12.78 28.03
C LYS A 673 -12.21 14.14 28.39
N HIS A 674 -12.16 14.48 29.68
CA HIS A 674 -11.48 15.69 30.16
C HIS A 674 -9.95 15.60 30.01
N ILE A 675 -9.37 14.41 30.10
CA ILE A 675 -7.94 14.15 29.93
C ILE A 675 -7.55 14.20 28.45
N TRP A 676 -8.34 13.60 27.55
CA TRP A 676 -8.15 13.70 26.10
C TRP A 676 -8.23 15.13 25.59
N ASN A 677 -9.21 15.90 26.07
CA ASN A 677 -9.35 17.31 25.70
C ASN A 677 -8.14 18.15 26.14
N ALA A 678 -7.44 17.77 27.21
CA ALA A 678 -6.21 18.43 27.61
C ALA A 678 -5.01 18.02 26.72
N MET A 679 -4.90 16.74 26.32
CA MET A 679 -3.85 16.28 25.39
C MET A 679 -3.99 16.87 23.98
N THR A 680 -5.21 16.93 23.46
CA THR A 680 -5.53 17.47 22.12
C THR A 680 -5.60 18.99 22.07
N CYS A 681 -5.52 19.67 23.22
CA CYS A 681 -5.71 21.11 23.42
C CYS A 681 -4.92 22.00 22.43
N ASN A 682 -3.74 21.57 21.97
CA ASN A 682 -2.92 22.32 21.00
C ASN A 682 -2.68 21.58 19.68
N ALA A 683 -3.34 20.44 19.43
CA ALA A 683 -3.24 19.77 18.13
C ALA A 683 -3.82 20.71 17.04
N PRO A 684 -3.15 20.93 15.90
CA PRO A 684 -3.64 21.83 14.87
C PRO A 684 -4.87 21.27 14.16
N ASP A 685 -5.71 22.14 13.58
CA ASP A 685 -7.00 21.78 12.95
C ASP A 685 -6.84 20.75 11.81
N ALA A 686 -5.67 20.73 11.16
CA ALA A 686 -5.30 19.78 10.11
C ALA A 686 -4.89 18.38 10.65
N ALA A 687 -4.57 18.25 11.93
CA ALA A 687 -4.30 16.96 12.56
C ALA A 687 -5.62 16.18 12.71
N LYS A 688 -5.73 15.09 11.94
CA LYS A 688 -6.94 14.26 11.79
C LYS A 688 -6.53 12.80 11.73
N PHE A 689 -7.37 11.87 12.19
CA PHE A 689 -7.06 10.44 12.14
C PHE A 689 -7.11 9.91 10.72
N LEU A 690 -6.07 9.20 10.29
CA LEU A 690 -6.04 8.43 9.04
C LEU A 690 -6.42 6.97 9.35
N LYS A 691 -7.47 6.44 8.72
CA LYS A 691 -7.88 5.03 8.84
C LYS A 691 -7.79 4.27 7.53
N LYS A 692 -7.64 2.95 7.62
CA LYS A 692 -7.68 2.04 6.48
C LYS A 692 -9.09 1.94 5.90
N ASP A 693 -9.26 2.23 4.61
CA ASP A 693 -10.53 1.95 3.93
C ASP A 693 -10.78 0.43 3.89
N LYS A 694 -12.05 0.04 4.09
CA LYS A 694 -12.54 -1.34 4.07
C LYS A 694 -13.38 -1.65 2.83
N ASN A 695 -13.80 -0.64 2.06
CA ASN A 695 -14.59 -0.82 0.85
C ASN A 695 -13.69 -1.13 -0.38
N PHE A 696 -12.41 -0.78 -0.32
CA PHE A 696 -11.43 -1.15 -1.34
C PHE A 696 -11.07 -2.64 -1.29
N SER A 697 -11.59 -3.45 -2.22
CA SER A 697 -11.21 -4.85 -2.42
C SER A 697 -11.06 -5.22 -3.89
N SER A 698 -9.81 -5.60 -4.26
CA SER A 698 -9.46 -6.39 -5.45
C SER A 698 -10.12 -5.99 -6.80
N GLY A 699 -9.79 -4.82 -7.35
CA GLY A 699 -10.26 -4.43 -8.69
C GLY A 699 -9.59 -3.18 -9.27
N LYS A 700 -8.35 -3.31 -9.76
CA LYS A 700 -7.46 -2.25 -10.29
C LYS A 700 -6.96 -1.23 -9.24
N PHE A 701 -5.65 -1.15 -9.07
CA PHE A 701 -4.96 -0.14 -8.26
C PHE A 701 -4.43 1.01 -9.13
N PRO A 702 -4.68 2.28 -8.77
CA PRO A 702 -3.71 3.36 -8.88
C PRO A 702 -2.66 3.24 -7.76
N PHE A 703 -1.54 3.97 -7.85
CA PHE A 703 -0.35 3.71 -7.04
C PHE A 703 -0.44 4.11 -5.56
N TYR A 704 -1.52 4.80 -5.14
CA TYR A 704 -1.73 5.26 -3.77
C TYR A 704 -3.16 5.00 -3.32
N SER A 705 -3.33 4.17 -2.28
CA SER A 705 -4.59 4.04 -1.54
C SER A 705 -4.59 5.02 -0.37
N ASN A 706 -5.08 6.23 -0.62
CA ASN A 706 -5.33 7.22 0.41
C ASN A 706 -6.34 6.65 1.42
N GLY A 707 -5.96 6.59 2.70
CA GLY A 707 -6.88 6.16 3.75
C GLY A 707 -7.99 7.19 4.02
N VAL A 708 -9.03 6.76 4.73
CA VAL A 708 -10.15 7.62 5.10
C VAL A 708 -9.73 8.51 6.28
N MET A 709 -9.67 9.82 6.04
CA MET A 709 -9.45 10.81 7.10
C MET A 709 -10.72 10.96 7.98
N SER A 710 -10.56 11.22 9.28
CA SER A 710 -11.65 11.70 10.13
C SER A 710 -12.10 13.09 9.70
N ASN A 711 -13.39 13.38 9.83
CA ASN A 711 -13.87 14.75 9.68
C ASN A 711 -13.42 15.62 10.87
N ASP A 712 -13.38 15.03 12.07
CA ASP A 712 -12.92 15.61 13.33
C ASP A 712 -11.54 16.28 13.23
N PRO A 713 -11.42 17.62 13.37
CA PRO A 713 -10.16 18.33 13.43
C PRO A 713 -9.50 18.24 14.81
N ASN A 714 -8.25 18.70 14.94
CA ASN A 714 -7.52 18.75 16.23
C ASN A 714 -7.46 17.38 16.93
N CYS A 715 -7.34 16.29 16.16
CA CYS A 715 -7.46 14.90 16.62
C CYS A 715 -8.76 14.57 17.38
N GLY A 716 -9.88 15.24 17.07
CA GLY A 716 -11.13 15.08 17.81
C GLY A 716 -11.11 15.73 19.18
N HIS A 717 -10.53 16.93 19.28
CA HIS A 717 -10.64 17.77 20.47
C HIS A 717 -12.12 18.10 20.76
N LYS A 718 -12.61 17.77 21.97
CA LYS A 718 -14.03 17.80 22.40
C LYS A 718 -14.93 16.72 21.79
N SER A 719 -14.47 15.91 20.85
CA SER A 719 -15.13 14.67 20.42
C SER A 719 -14.88 13.53 21.44
N GLU A 720 -15.47 12.36 21.20
CA GLU A 720 -15.19 11.15 21.99
C GLU A 720 -13.73 10.70 21.82
N PRO A 721 -12.98 10.44 22.92
CA PRO A 721 -11.59 9.97 22.83
C PRO A 721 -11.49 8.57 22.23
N PRO A 722 -10.46 8.28 21.41
CA PRO A 722 -10.27 6.96 20.79
C PRO A 722 -10.35 5.82 21.81
N ASP A 723 -11.11 4.77 21.51
CA ASP A 723 -11.35 3.63 22.41
C ASP A 723 -10.11 2.75 22.68
N TYR A 724 -8.92 3.17 22.22
CA TYR A 724 -7.67 2.43 22.37
C TYR A 724 -7.31 2.17 23.84
N ASP A 725 -7.81 2.95 24.80
CA ASP A 725 -7.64 2.68 26.23
C ASP A 725 -8.43 1.44 26.74
N TYR A 726 -9.18 0.74 25.88
CA TYR A 726 -9.83 -0.55 26.14
C TYR A 726 -9.31 -1.70 25.27
N ILE A 727 -8.09 -1.55 24.72
CA ILE A 727 -7.32 -2.65 24.10
C ILE A 727 -6.17 -3.04 25.06
N PRO A 728 -5.94 -4.33 25.36
CA PRO A 728 -4.85 -4.77 26.24
C PRO A 728 -3.46 -4.31 25.75
N GLN A 729 -2.63 -3.80 26.67
CA GLN A 729 -1.36 -3.12 26.35
C GLN A 729 -0.43 -3.89 25.38
N PRO A 730 -0.17 -5.21 25.53
CA PRO A 730 0.69 -5.94 24.58
C PRO A 730 0.15 -5.94 23.15
N PHE A 731 -1.18 -5.94 23.00
CA PHE A 731 -1.83 -5.93 21.69
C PHE A 731 -1.80 -4.52 21.08
N ARG A 732 -1.88 -3.47 21.90
CA ARG A 732 -1.68 -2.07 21.45
C ARG A 732 -0.26 -1.83 20.96
N PHE A 733 0.74 -2.30 21.70
CA PHE A 733 2.14 -2.16 21.28
C PHE A 733 2.40 -2.93 19.98
N MET A 734 1.79 -4.10 19.78
CA MET A 734 1.86 -4.84 18.51
C MET A 734 1.21 -4.05 17.34
N GLN A 735 0.10 -3.35 17.57
CA GLN A 735 -0.51 -2.45 16.56
C GLN A 735 0.39 -1.26 16.25
N GLU A 736 0.87 -0.53 17.26
CA GLU A 736 1.75 0.63 17.13
C GLU A 736 3.05 0.26 16.41
N TRP A 737 3.60 -0.91 16.74
CA TRP A 737 4.74 -1.52 16.08
C TRP A 737 4.45 -1.78 14.60
N SER A 738 3.27 -2.29 14.26
CA SER A 738 2.87 -2.55 12.86
C SER A 738 2.70 -1.28 12.03
N GLU A 739 2.15 -0.22 12.62
CA GLU A 739 1.97 1.08 11.97
C GLU A 739 3.33 1.79 11.80
N SER A 740 4.22 1.66 12.77
CA SER A 740 5.61 2.12 12.69
C SER A 740 6.39 1.38 11.60
N PHE A 741 6.23 0.06 11.50
CA PHE A 741 6.83 -0.75 10.45
C PHE A 741 6.29 -0.37 9.06
N CYS A 742 4.97 -0.18 8.93
CA CYS A 742 4.32 0.26 7.71
C CYS A 742 4.89 1.60 7.19
N LYS A 743 5.10 2.57 8.10
CA LYS A 743 5.73 3.88 7.80
C LYS A 743 7.19 3.73 7.38
N LEU A 744 7.96 2.84 8.02
CA LEU A 744 9.34 2.52 7.64
C LEU A 744 9.43 1.82 6.27
N LEU A 745 8.55 0.87 5.98
CA LEU A 745 8.51 0.16 4.71
C LEU A 745 8.24 1.11 3.52
N ASN A 746 7.35 2.10 3.68
CA ASN A 746 7.13 3.13 2.65
C ASN A 746 8.43 3.90 2.34
N LYS A 747 9.12 4.40 3.37
CA LYS A 747 10.39 5.13 3.23
C LYS A 747 11.51 4.29 2.59
N GLU A 748 11.54 2.99 2.86
CA GLU A 748 12.48 2.08 2.18
C GLU A 748 12.10 1.85 0.71
N ILE A 749 10.81 1.80 0.35
CA ILE A 749 10.37 1.73 -1.07
C ILE A 749 10.77 3.02 -1.83
N GLU A 750 10.64 4.19 -1.23
CA GLU A 750 11.13 5.46 -1.82
C GLU A 750 12.64 5.37 -2.11
N GLN A 751 13.43 4.82 -1.18
CA GLN A 751 14.86 4.60 -1.35
C GLN A 751 15.16 3.53 -2.43
N PHE A 752 14.31 2.52 -2.61
CA PHE A 752 14.38 1.59 -3.76
C PHE A 752 14.03 2.27 -5.10
N GLU A 753 13.07 3.20 -5.13
CA GLU A 753 12.74 4.00 -6.32
C GLU A 753 13.83 5.02 -6.68
N LYS A 754 14.70 5.35 -5.74
CA LYS A 754 15.92 6.13 -5.97
C LYS A 754 17.08 5.26 -6.47
N GLU A 755 17.54 4.28 -5.69
CA GLU A 755 18.81 3.59 -5.99
C GLU A 755 18.68 2.44 -7.00
N CYS A 756 17.54 1.73 -7.05
CA CYS A 756 17.32 0.60 -7.97
C CYS A 756 16.57 0.99 -9.26
N LYS A 757 16.32 2.28 -9.50
CA LYS A 757 15.47 2.80 -10.59
C LYS A 757 15.84 2.25 -11.98
N ASP A 758 17.13 2.29 -12.30
CA ASP A 758 17.65 1.88 -13.60
C ASP A 758 17.69 0.36 -13.80
N CYS A 759 17.64 -0.40 -12.70
CA CYS A 759 17.71 -1.86 -12.66
C CYS A 759 16.32 -2.51 -12.77
N LYS A 760 15.29 -1.85 -12.21
CA LYS A 760 13.89 -2.33 -12.12
C LYS A 760 13.30 -2.87 -13.43
N ASN A 761 13.71 -2.30 -14.57
CA ASN A 761 13.18 -2.62 -15.90
C ASN A 761 14.17 -3.40 -16.81
N HIS A 762 15.39 -3.70 -16.36
CA HIS A 762 16.46 -4.27 -17.20
C HIS A 762 17.02 -5.61 -16.66
N GLY A 763 16.24 -6.27 -15.77
CA GLY A 763 16.53 -7.60 -15.25
C GLY A 763 17.80 -7.64 -14.40
N MET A 764 18.73 -8.53 -14.74
CA MET A 764 20.01 -8.68 -14.05
C MET A 764 21.03 -7.57 -14.37
N SER A 765 20.61 -6.47 -15.01
CA SER A 765 21.47 -5.34 -15.37
C SER A 765 20.80 -4.00 -15.08
N CYS A 766 21.57 -2.92 -14.97
CA CYS A 766 21.03 -1.56 -14.76
C CYS A 766 21.29 -0.67 -15.99
N LYS A 767 20.29 0.16 -16.36
CA LYS A 767 20.36 1.01 -17.57
C LYS A 767 21.57 1.94 -17.57
N GLY A 768 22.45 1.77 -18.56
CA GLY A 768 23.63 2.63 -18.74
C GLY A 768 24.62 2.57 -17.58
N ASP A 769 24.67 1.45 -16.85
CA ASP A 769 25.57 1.25 -15.72
C ASP A 769 26.94 0.72 -16.15
N VAL A 770 27.63 1.48 -17.02
CA VAL A 770 28.91 1.09 -17.66
C VAL A 770 30.03 0.81 -16.63
N THR A 771 29.85 1.28 -15.39
CA THR A 771 30.80 1.14 -14.27
C THR A 771 30.33 0.19 -13.16
N GLY A 772 29.14 -0.40 -13.26
CA GLY A 772 28.55 -1.27 -12.21
C GLY A 772 28.07 -0.56 -10.94
N THR A 773 28.37 0.73 -10.78
CA THR A 773 28.10 1.48 -9.55
C THR A 773 26.62 1.66 -9.22
N LYS A 774 25.72 1.62 -10.22
CA LYS A 774 24.26 1.66 -9.97
C LYS A 774 23.77 0.32 -9.41
N CYS A 775 24.26 -0.78 -9.98
CA CYS A 775 23.99 -2.13 -9.53
C CYS A 775 24.50 -2.35 -8.10
N GLU A 776 25.69 -1.83 -7.77
CA GLU A 776 26.25 -1.87 -6.41
C GLU A 776 25.35 -1.14 -5.39
N ARG A 777 24.96 0.13 -5.64
CA ARG A 777 24.04 0.85 -4.73
C ARG A 777 22.68 0.16 -4.59
N CYS A 778 22.18 -0.45 -5.66
CA CYS A 778 20.96 -1.26 -5.58
C CYS A 778 21.17 -2.49 -4.68
N LYS A 779 22.28 -3.23 -4.82
CA LYS A 779 22.62 -4.37 -3.92
C LYS A 779 22.77 -3.94 -2.46
N GLU A 780 23.41 -2.80 -2.19
CA GLU A 780 23.54 -2.26 -0.83
C GLU A 780 22.17 -1.99 -0.21
N GLN A 781 21.25 -1.37 -0.96
CA GLN A 781 19.87 -1.14 -0.51
C GLN A 781 19.10 -2.47 -0.33
N CYS A 782 19.31 -3.47 -1.18
CA CYS A 782 18.74 -4.81 -1.01
C CYS A 782 19.23 -5.50 0.29
N GLU A 783 20.53 -5.48 0.58
CA GLU A 783 21.09 -6.07 1.81
C GLU A 783 20.72 -5.26 3.08
N LYS A 784 20.63 -3.93 2.98
CA LYS A 784 20.12 -3.06 4.05
C LYS A 784 18.66 -3.42 4.39
N TYR A 785 17.81 -3.53 3.37
CA TYR A 785 16.41 -3.91 3.53
C TYR A 785 16.26 -5.33 4.10
N LYS A 786 17.03 -6.30 3.60
CA LYS A 786 17.06 -7.68 4.11
C LYS A 786 17.41 -7.75 5.61
N LYS A 787 18.40 -6.97 6.08
CA LYS A 787 18.74 -6.84 7.50
C LYS A 787 17.60 -6.20 8.31
N LEU A 788 16.96 -5.16 7.75
CA LEU A 788 15.80 -4.50 8.35
C LEU A 788 14.61 -5.45 8.52
N ILE A 789 14.20 -6.17 7.46
CA ILE A 789 13.12 -7.16 7.52
C ILE A 789 13.41 -8.26 8.55
N HIS A 790 14.65 -8.77 8.62
CA HIS A 790 15.03 -9.76 9.63
C HIS A 790 14.89 -9.22 11.06
N ASN A 791 15.44 -8.04 11.35
CA ASN A 791 15.38 -7.42 12.67
C ASN A 791 13.94 -7.12 13.12
N TRP A 792 13.08 -6.64 12.21
CA TRP A 792 11.68 -6.38 12.52
C TRP A 792 10.89 -7.69 12.68
N LYS A 793 11.17 -8.73 11.87
CA LYS A 793 10.52 -10.05 12.05
C LYS A 793 10.80 -10.67 13.42
N LEU A 794 12.04 -10.60 13.92
CA LEU A 794 12.38 -11.02 15.28
C LEU A 794 11.58 -10.28 16.37
N GLY A 795 11.31 -8.97 16.16
CA GLY A 795 10.43 -8.19 17.03
C GLY A 795 8.97 -8.67 16.99
N PHE A 796 8.47 -8.98 15.79
CA PHE A 796 7.12 -9.51 15.62
C PHE A 796 6.93 -10.89 16.26
N ASP A 797 7.91 -11.79 16.09
CA ASP A 797 7.84 -13.15 16.64
C ASP A 797 7.73 -13.15 18.18
N LYS A 798 8.27 -12.14 18.88
CA LYS A 798 8.03 -11.95 20.33
C LYS A 798 6.60 -11.50 20.66
N TYR A 799 5.97 -10.67 19.83
CA TYR A 799 4.53 -10.43 19.97
C TYR A 799 3.71 -11.70 19.67
N LYS A 800 4.15 -12.59 18.75
CA LYS A 800 3.47 -13.88 18.52
C LYS A 800 3.51 -14.79 19.74
N GLU A 801 4.65 -14.91 20.40
CA GLU A 801 4.78 -15.68 21.66
C GLU A 801 3.79 -15.21 22.72
N ILE A 802 3.75 -13.89 22.97
CA ILE A 802 2.91 -13.28 24.01
C ILE A 802 1.43 -13.32 23.62
N TYR A 803 1.10 -13.12 22.33
CA TYR A 803 -0.27 -13.26 21.83
C TYR A 803 -0.80 -14.68 22.04
N ASN A 804 -0.01 -15.69 21.66
CA ASN A 804 -0.43 -17.08 21.78
C ASN A 804 -0.65 -17.50 23.24
N GLU A 805 0.19 -17.01 24.17
CA GLU A 805 0.00 -17.23 25.60
C GLU A 805 -1.30 -16.60 26.11
N ILE A 806 -1.54 -15.32 25.82
CA ILE A 806 -2.75 -14.61 26.27
C ILE A 806 -4.02 -15.21 25.62
N TYR A 807 -3.99 -15.53 24.32
CA TYR A 807 -5.17 -15.92 23.56
C TYR A 807 -5.62 -17.37 23.77
N ASN A 808 -4.66 -18.28 23.97
CA ASN A 808 -4.89 -19.73 24.02
C ASN A 808 -4.68 -20.34 25.42
N ASN A 809 -3.71 -19.85 26.21
CA ASN A 809 -3.42 -20.45 27.52
C ASN A 809 -4.30 -19.84 28.63
N LYS A 810 -5.39 -20.55 28.98
CA LYS A 810 -6.30 -20.20 30.09
C LYS A 810 -5.61 -20.12 31.46
N GLU A 811 -4.49 -20.82 31.64
CA GLU A 811 -3.73 -20.89 32.90
C GLU A 811 -2.57 -19.88 32.97
N SER A 812 -2.41 -19.02 31.95
CA SER A 812 -1.40 -17.96 31.98
C SER A 812 -1.68 -16.95 33.10
N LYS A 813 -0.62 -16.45 33.75
CA LYS A 813 -0.68 -15.47 34.86
C LYS A 813 -1.34 -14.13 34.48
N ILE A 814 -1.65 -13.94 33.20
CA ILE A 814 -2.24 -12.74 32.62
C ILE A 814 -3.77 -12.90 32.50
N ASN A 815 -4.26 -14.12 32.24
CA ASN A 815 -5.68 -14.40 32.05
C ASN A 815 -6.50 -14.44 33.35
N SER A 816 -5.86 -14.35 34.52
CA SER A 816 -6.52 -14.07 35.79
C SER A 816 -7.11 -12.64 35.86
N ASN A 817 -6.78 -11.75 34.90
CA ASN A 817 -7.38 -10.43 34.80
C ASN A 817 -8.73 -10.49 34.07
N GLU A 818 -9.82 -10.14 34.77
CA GLU A 818 -11.19 -10.14 34.26
C GLU A 818 -11.34 -9.32 32.97
N TYR A 819 -10.75 -8.13 32.90
CA TYR A 819 -10.83 -7.24 31.74
C TYR A 819 -10.20 -7.87 30.49
N ILE A 820 -9.06 -8.54 30.62
CA ILE A 820 -8.41 -9.25 29.49
C ILE A 820 -9.30 -10.42 29.03
N THR A 821 -9.86 -11.19 29.97
CA THR A 821 -10.82 -12.26 29.65
C THR A 821 -12.09 -11.72 28.97
N LYS A 822 -12.62 -10.57 29.41
CA LYS A 822 -13.78 -9.90 28.82
C LYS A 822 -13.50 -9.41 27.39
N PHE A 823 -12.32 -8.81 27.18
CA PHE A 823 -11.83 -8.41 25.85
C PHE A 823 -11.68 -9.60 24.92
N LEU A 824 -11.02 -10.69 25.35
CA LEU A 824 -10.83 -11.89 24.54
C LEU A 824 -12.16 -12.56 24.13
N LYS A 825 -13.16 -12.59 25.02
CA LYS A 825 -14.51 -13.09 24.70
C LYS A 825 -15.17 -12.29 23.57
N LYS A 826 -15.12 -10.95 23.64
CA LYS A 826 -15.68 -10.07 22.59
C LYS A 826 -14.87 -10.10 21.29
N LEU A 827 -13.54 -10.15 21.38
CA LEU A 827 -12.63 -10.31 20.25
C LEU A 827 -12.95 -11.58 19.44
N LYS A 828 -13.20 -12.70 20.12
CA LYS A 828 -13.56 -13.98 19.48
C LYS A 828 -14.88 -13.89 18.70
N ARG A 829 -15.87 -13.15 19.22
CA ARG A 829 -17.15 -12.87 18.54
C ARG A 829 -16.98 -11.96 17.32
N GLU A 830 -16.39 -10.77 17.50
CA GLU A 830 -16.40 -9.70 16.49
C GLU A 830 -15.33 -9.83 15.41
N CYS A 831 -14.19 -10.45 15.71
CA CYS A 831 -13.05 -10.57 14.79
C CYS A 831 -12.89 -11.97 14.17
N LYS A 832 -13.96 -12.78 14.14
CA LYS A 832 -13.98 -14.14 13.55
C LYS A 832 -12.95 -15.10 14.16
N ASP A 833 -12.78 -15.08 15.50
CA ASP A 833 -11.78 -15.86 16.24
C ASP A 833 -10.34 -15.76 15.65
N PRO A 834 -9.64 -14.62 15.81
CA PRO A 834 -8.29 -14.41 15.28
C PRO A 834 -7.23 -15.21 16.07
N GLN A 835 -7.20 -16.53 15.91
CA GLN A 835 -6.36 -17.50 16.64
C GLN A 835 -4.83 -17.28 16.57
N THR A 836 -4.33 -16.39 15.72
CA THR A 836 -2.91 -16.06 15.59
C THR A 836 -2.68 -14.55 15.57
N ALA A 837 -1.50 -14.12 16.03
CA ALA A 837 -1.10 -12.72 16.01
C ALA A 837 -1.15 -12.10 14.60
N ASP A 838 -0.81 -12.85 13.55
CA ASP A 838 -0.90 -12.41 12.15
C ASP A 838 -2.35 -12.10 11.73
N LYS A 839 -3.31 -12.95 12.12
CA LYS A 839 -4.75 -12.72 11.88
C LYS A 839 -5.25 -11.51 12.65
N TYR A 840 -4.93 -11.44 13.94
CA TYR A 840 -5.28 -10.31 14.79
C TYR A 840 -4.76 -9.00 14.21
N LEU A 841 -3.49 -8.97 13.80
CA LEU A 841 -2.85 -7.75 13.32
C LEU A 841 -3.41 -7.31 11.97
N HIS A 842 -3.75 -8.24 11.07
CA HIS A 842 -4.44 -7.92 9.81
C HIS A 842 -5.83 -7.29 10.05
N GLU A 843 -6.61 -7.81 11.00
CA GLU A 843 -7.94 -7.27 11.35
C GLU A 843 -7.89 -6.00 12.23
N ALA A 844 -6.72 -5.65 12.79
CA ALA A 844 -6.53 -4.55 13.76
C ALA A 844 -5.67 -3.37 13.30
N THR A 845 -4.74 -3.56 12.35
CA THR A 845 -3.79 -2.51 11.93
C THR A 845 -4.45 -1.46 11.02
N GLN A 846 -4.11 -0.18 11.22
CA GLN A 846 -4.47 0.88 10.27
C GLN A 846 -3.49 0.98 9.08
N CYS A 847 -2.52 0.07 8.94
CA CYS A 847 -1.62 0.03 7.79
C CYS A 847 -2.38 -0.19 6.46
N THR A 848 -2.38 0.84 5.62
CA THR A 848 -3.03 0.84 4.29
C THR A 848 -2.25 0.04 3.26
N ASN A 849 -0.92 0.17 3.24
CA ASN A 849 -0.08 -0.28 2.13
C ASN A 849 0.39 -1.75 2.22
N TYR A 850 0.31 -2.40 3.40
CA TYR A 850 0.83 -3.75 3.62
C TYR A 850 -0.11 -4.62 4.46
N GLY A 851 -0.08 -5.93 4.20
CA GLY A 851 -0.76 -6.98 4.97
C GLY A 851 0.24 -7.81 5.78
N PHE A 852 -0.16 -8.22 6.98
CA PHE A 852 0.65 -9.05 7.89
C PHE A 852 0.38 -10.57 7.77
N LEU A 853 -0.71 -10.95 7.09
CA LEU A 853 -0.94 -12.33 6.67
C LEU A 853 -0.18 -12.64 5.38
N GLU A 854 0.48 -13.80 5.33
CA GLU A 854 1.12 -14.30 4.11
C GLU A 854 0.07 -15.02 3.23
N ILE A 855 -0.72 -14.21 2.50
CA ILE A 855 -1.75 -14.71 1.58
C ILE A 855 -1.16 -14.74 0.16
N HIS A 856 -1.34 -15.84 -0.57
CA HIS A 856 -0.88 -15.98 -1.98
C HIS A 856 -1.71 -15.17 -3.00
N THR A 857 -2.51 -14.18 -2.57
CA THR A 857 -3.29 -13.33 -3.47
C THR A 857 -2.38 -12.33 -4.20
N THR A 858 -2.64 -12.11 -5.48
CA THR A 858 -1.81 -11.27 -6.37
C THR A 858 -1.80 -9.78 -5.98
N HIS A 859 -2.74 -9.34 -5.14
CA HIS A 859 -3.03 -7.93 -4.90
C HIS A 859 -2.33 -7.31 -3.69
N GLU A 860 -2.33 -7.94 -2.51
CA GLU A 860 -1.71 -7.36 -1.31
C GLU A 860 -0.17 -7.28 -1.40
N LYS A 861 0.45 -6.42 -0.58
CA LYS A 861 1.90 -6.42 -0.31
C LYS A 861 2.13 -7.05 1.07
N TYR A 862 2.74 -8.22 1.14
CA TYR A 862 3.10 -8.84 2.43
C TYR A 862 4.22 -8.03 3.11
N ALA A 863 4.03 -7.66 4.38
CA ALA A 863 4.90 -6.73 5.11
C ALA A 863 6.34 -7.23 5.31
N PHE A 864 6.55 -8.56 5.40
CA PHE A 864 7.89 -9.15 5.54
C PHE A 864 8.45 -9.71 4.21
N LYS A 865 7.90 -9.30 3.04
CA LYS A 865 8.41 -9.77 1.75
C LYS A 865 9.82 -9.22 1.49
N ASN A 866 10.76 -10.09 1.16
CA ASN A 866 12.14 -9.73 0.88
C ASN A 866 12.68 -10.54 -0.33
N PRO A 867 13.14 -9.90 -1.43
CA PRO A 867 13.07 -8.47 -1.73
C PRO A 867 11.62 -7.91 -1.77
N PRO A 868 11.43 -6.57 -1.77
CA PRO A 868 10.10 -5.98 -1.85
C PRO A 868 9.45 -6.25 -3.22
N LYS A 869 8.11 -6.26 -3.24
CA LYS A 869 7.30 -6.56 -4.43
C LYS A 869 7.57 -5.54 -5.55
N GLY A 870 8.12 -6.00 -6.68
CA GLY A 870 8.54 -5.18 -7.82
C GLY A 870 10.04 -4.88 -7.88
N TYR A 871 10.87 -5.54 -7.07
CA TYR A 871 12.34 -5.40 -7.01
C TYR A 871 13.08 -6.74 -7.00
N GLU A 872 12.37 -7.85 -7.16
CA GLU A 872 12.91 -9.21 -7.09
C GLU A 872 14.01 -9.46 -8.13
N GLU A 873 13.90 -8.91 -9.34
CA GLU A 873 14.95 -8.98 -10.37
C GLU A 873 16.03 -7.90 -10.18
N ALA A 874 15.66 -6.70 -9.72
CA ALA A 874 16.62 -5.62 -9.47
C ALA A 874 17.67 -6.02 -8.41
N CYS A 875 17.23 -6.72 -7.36
CA CYS A 875 18.14 -7.28 -6.34
C CYS A 875 18.98 -8.48 -6.82
N LYS A 876 18.71 -9.02 -8.02
CA LYS A 876 19.57 -10.01 -8.72
C LYS A 876 20.48 -9.36 -9.76
N CYS A 877 20.55 -8.03 -9.83
CA CYS A 877 21.48 -7.36 -10.73
C CYS A 877 22.91 -7.88 -10.54
N GLU A 878 23.68 -8.02 -11.61
CA GLU A 878 25.12 -8.21 -11.56
C GLU A 878 25.80 -7.03 -12.26
N PRO A 879 26.80 -6.37 -11.65
CA PRO A 879 27.50 -5.28 -12.30
C PRO A 879 28.20 -5.85 -13.54
N PRO A 880 28.13 -5.19 -14.71
CA PRO A 880 28.81 -5.67 -15.91
C PRO A 880 30.31 -5.77 -15.64
N ASP A 881 30.94 -6.82 -16.16
CA ASP A 881 32.36 -7.04 -15.91
C ASP A 881 33.19 -6.00 -16.67
N THR A 882 34.17 -5.38 -16.01
CA THR A 882 34.99 -4.35 -16.65
C THR A 882 35.77 -4.92 -17.84
N LEU A 883 36.07 -6.22 -17.83
CA LEU A 883 36.72 -6.96 -18.92
C LEU A 883 35.75 -7.35 -20.06
N ASP A 884 34.47 -6.96 -20.02
CA ASP A 884 33.63 -7.00 -21.23
C ASP A 884 34.04 -5.93 -22.25
N GLN A 885 34.78 -4.91 -21.84
CA GLN A 885 35.40 -3.92 -22.71
C GLN A 885 36.88 -4.26 -22.92
N CYS A 886 37.43 -3.98 -24.11
CA CYS A 886 38.86 -4.15 -24.34
C CYS A 886 39.62 -3.06 -23.55
N PRO A 887 40.79 -3.37 -22.96
CA PRO A 887 41.68 -2.35 -22.42
C PRO A 887 42.43 -1.63 -23.57
N ASP A 888 41.67 -0.93 -24.42
CA ASP A 888 42.20 0.05 -25.36
C ASP A 888 42.71 1.30 -24.60
N ASP A 889 43.56 2.10 -25.24
CA ASP A 889 44.40 3.10 -24.55
C ASP A 889 43.58 4.11 -23.72
N ASP A 890 42.46 4.59 -24.27
CA ASP A 890 41.54 5.54 -23.61
C ASP A 890 40.81 4.95 -22.39
N LYS A 891 40.83 3.63 -22.18
CA LYS A 891 40.00 2.94 -21.16
C LYS A 891 40.78 2.01 -20.23
N HIS A 892 42.06 1.75 -20.50
CA HIS A 892 42.92 0.80 -19.77
C HIS A 892 42.75 0.86 -18.24
N GLU A 893 42.90 2.05 -17.62
CA GLU A 893 42.85 2.17 -16.16
C GLU A 893 41.52 1.76 -15.54
N ASN A 894 40.40 1.98 -16.24
CA ASN A 894 39.06 1.59 -15.76
C ASN A 894 38.78 0.10 -16.00
N VAL A 895 39.18 -0.44 -17.17
CA VAL A 895 39.01 -1.85 -17.53
C VAL A 895 39.80 -2.77 -16.60
N CYS A 896 41.07 -2.43 -16.35
CA CYS A 896 42.03 -3.28 -15.65
C CYS A 896 42.04 -3.09 -14.11
N LYS A 897 41.24 -2.13 -13.58
CA LYS A 897 41.27 -1.67 -12.17
C LYS A 897 41.21 -2.76 -11.11
N ASN A 898 40.45 -3.82 -11.38
CA ASN A 898 40.17 -4.91 -10.44
C ASN A 898 41.16 -6.08 -10.54
N LEU A 899 42.17 -6.01 -11.43
CA LEU A 899 43.20 -7.04 -11.58
C LEU A 899 44.46 -6.69 -10.76
N SER A 900 45.13 -7.73 -10.26
CA SER A 900 46.30 -7.60 -9.39
C SER A 900 47.32 -8.72 -9.63
N ILE A 901 48.60 -8.39 -9.41
CA ILE A 901 49.74 -9.30 -9.61
C ILE A 901 49.77 -10.34 -8.48
N THR A 902 49.92 -11.62 -8.82
CA THR A 902 50.19 -12.68 -7.82
C THR A 902 51.70 -12.88 -7.61
N THR A 903 52.15 -12.82 -6.35
CA THR A 903 53.55 -13.09 -5.96
C THR A 903 53.94 -14.57 -6.10
N ALA A 904 52.97 -15.46 -6.38
CA ALA A 904 53.21 -16.89 -6.57
C ALA A 904 53.96 -17.23 -7.86
N CYS A 905 53.91 -16.36 -8.87
CA CYS A 905 54.59 -16.52 -10.15
C CYS A 905 55.93 -15.76 -10.19
N ARG A 906 56.90 -16.30 -10.93
CA ARG A 906 58.24 -15.73 -11.10
C ARG A 906 58.40 -15.14 -12.51
N LYS A 907 59.31 -14.18 -12.65
CA LYS A 907 59.77 -13.61 -13.92
C LYS A 907 60.30 -14.70 -14.88
N LYS A 908 60.26 -14.45 -16.19
CA LYS A 908 60.67 -15.41 -17.23
C LYS A 908 62.18 -15.36 -17.48
N TYR A 909 62.91 -16.33 -16.95
CA TYR A 909 64.37 -16.45 -17.16
C TYR A 909 64.77 -17.41 -18.29
N TYR A 910 63.82 -18.13 -18.91
CA TYR A 910 64.11 -19.00 -20.07
C TYR A 910 64.49 -18.19 -21.31
N ASN A 911 65.44 -18.67 -22.10
CA ASN A 911 65.78 -18.13 -23.42
C ASN A 911 65.04 -18.89 -24.53
N HIS A 912 65.13 -18.40 -25.76
CA HIS A 912 64.53 -19.09 -26.92
C HIS A 912 65.28 -20.38 -27.28
N ASP A 913 66.56 -20.46 -26.90
CA ASP A 913 67.43 -21.62 -27.07
C ASP A 913 67.32 -22.63 -25.90
N ASP A 914 66.45 -22.40 -24.91
CA ASP A 914 66.20 -23.36 -23.83
C ASP A 914 65.69 -24.70 -24.38
N SER A 915 66.26 -25.81 -23.90
CA SER A 915 65.96 -27.16 -24.41
C SER A 915 64.47 -27.49 -24.43
N TRP A 916 63.93 -27.76 -25.62
CA TRP A 916 62.60 -28.35 -25.78
C TRP A 916 62.71 -29.83 -25.40
N ASN A 917 61.89 -30.31 -24.48
CA ASN A 917 62.03 -31.68 -23.98
C ASN A 917 60.69 -32.33 -23.60
N THR A 918 60.74 -33.62 -23.29
CA THR A 918 59.61 -34.50 -22.97
C THR A 918 59.21 -34.47 -21.49
N GLN A 919 59.76 -33.55 -20.69
CA GLN A 919 59.54 -33.51 -19.24
C GLN A 919 58.07 -33.33 -18.91
N ASP A 920 57.56 -34.14 -17.97
CA ASP A 920 56.17 -34.18 -17.51
C ASP A 920 55.11 -34.38 -18.62
N VAL A 921 55.48 -34.83 -19.82
CA VAL A 921 54.50 -35.14 -20.89
C VAL A 921 53.66 -36.35 -20.50
N LYS A 922 52.33 -36.18 -20.47
CA LYS A 922 51.34 -37.26 -20.27
C LYS A 922 51.56 -38.35 -21.30
N ASP A 923 51.78 -39.59 -20.88
CA ASP A 923 51.99 -40.74 -21.77
C ASP A 923 53.07 -40.49 -22.86
N SER A 924 54.23 -40.01 -22.42
CA SER A 924 55.41 -39.74 -23.25
C SER A 924 56.05 -40.98 -23.90
N LYS A 925 55.63 -42.19 -23.52
CA LYS A 925 56.08 -43.47 -24.10
C LYS A 925 55.05 -44.07 -25.07
N GLY A 926 53.75 -43.82 -24.88
CA GLY A 926 52.66 -44.31 -25.73
C GLY A 926 52.17 -43.27 -26.74
N LYS A 927 50.99 -42.70 -26.48
CA LYS A 927 50.23 -41.83 -27.40
C LYS A 927 50.92 -40.49 -27.70
N ASN A 928 51.68 -39.96 -26.75
CA ASN A 928 52.39 -38.68 -26.89
C ASN A 928 53.91 -38.86 -27.06
N LYS A 929 54.36 -40.05 -27.48
CA LYS A 929 55.77 -40.29 -27.84
C LYS A 929 56.20 -39.37 -28.97
N GLY A 930 57.16 -38.48 -28.70
CA GLY A 930 57.66 -37.47 -29.63
C GLY A 930 57.13 -36.04 -29.39
N VAL A 931 56.17 -35.85 -28.47
CA VAL A 931 55.75 -34.51 -28.05
C VAL A 931 56.86 -33.82 -27.25
N LEU A 932 57.30 -32.64 -27.70
CA LEU A 932 58.20 -31.75 -26.95
C LEU A 932 57.44 -30.54 -26.39
N VAL A 933 57.79 -30.11 -25.19
CA VAL A 933 57.10 -29.04 -24.46
C VAL A 933 57.83 -27.70 -24.65
N PRO A 934 57.12 -26.62 -25.05
CA PRO A 934 57.72 -25.29 -25.16
C PRO A 934 58.32 -24.79 -23.84
N PRO A 935 59.49 -24.10 -23.85
CA PRO A 935 60.04 -23.41 -22.69
C PRO A 935 59.04 -22.45 -22.03
N ARG A 936 58.26 -21.73 -22.84
CA ARG A 936 57.13 -20.88 -22.44
C ARG A 936 56.07 -21.66 -21.66
N ARG A 937 55.56 -22.77 -22.20
CA ARG A 937 54.54 -23.61 -21.54
C ARG A 937 55.01 -24.10 -20.17
N ARG A 938 56.26 -24.54 -20.03
CA ARG A 938 56.81 -25.00 -18.73
C ARG A 938 56.88 -23.89 -17.68
N HIS A 939 57.09 -22.64 -18.12
CA HIS A 939 57.18 -21.46 -17.25
C HIS A 939 55.86 -20.68 -17.09
N LEU A 940 54.74 -21.18 -17.64
CA LEU A 940 53.42 -20.56 -17.58
C LEU A 940 52.98 -20.31 -16.13
N CYS A 941 52.38 -19.14 -15.85
CA CYS A 941 52.00 -18.71 -14.51
C CYS A 941 50.86 -19.58 -13.95
N LEU A 942 51.26 -20.64 -13.25
CA LEU A 942 50.42 -21.64 -12.58
C LEU A 942 50.97 -22.04 -11.20
N ARG A 943 52.15 -21.51 -10.80
CA ARG A 943 52.87 -21.95 -9.61
C ARG A 943 52.07 -21.67 -8.33
N ASN A 944 52.04 -22.64 -7.43
CA ASN A 944 51.35 -22.60 -6.12
C ASN A 944 49.82 -22.33 -6.17
N ILE A 945 49.18 -22.26 -7.35
CA ILE A 945 47.74 -21.98 -7.48
C ILE A 945 46.88 -22.96 -6.67
N ASN A 946 47.34 -24.20 -6.59
CA ASN A 946 46.76 -25.31 -5.85
C ASN A 946 46.47 -25.01 -4.37
N TRP A 947 47.36 -24.25 -3.70
CA TRP A 947 47.14 -23.85 -2.30
C TRP A 947 45.95 -22.91 -2.14
N HIS A 948 45.59 -22.17 -3.18
CA HIS A 948 44.39 -21.33 -3.20
C HIS A 948 43.14 -22.11 -3.64
N LEU A 949 43.26 -23.05 -4.58
CA LEU A 949 42.13 -23.82 -5.13
C LEU A 949 41.30 -24.54 -4.07
N ASN A 950 41.94 -25.08 -3.02
CA ASN A 950 41.26 -25.80 -1.93
C ASN A 950 40.27 -24.92 -1.15
N ASN A 951 40.52 -23.62 -1.05
CA ASN A 951 39.72 -22.67 -0.27
C ASN A 951 38.63 -21.97 -1.10
N ILE A 952 38.59 -22.22 -2.41
CA ILE A 952 37.64 -21.61 -3.35
C ILE A 952 36.36 -22.44 -3.39
N ASN A 953 35.23 -21.84 -3.02
CA ASN A 953 33.96 -22.55 -2.78
C ASN A 953 32.86 -22.24 -3.81
N ASN A 954 33.12 -21.40 -4.81
CA ASN A 954 32.17 -21.09 -5.90
C ASN A 954 32.88 -20.74 -7.22
N LYS A 955 32.09 -20.64 -8.30
CA LYS A 955 32.57 -20.39 -9.67
C LYS A 955 33.22 -19.00 -9.85
N ALA A 956 32.73 -17.98 -9.13
CA ALA A 956 33.20 -16.59 -9.25
C ALA A 956 34.58 -16.41 -8.59
N ASP A 957 34.78 -16.96 -7.39
CA ASP A 957 36.08 -16.94 -6.71
C ASP A 957 37.14 -17.69 -7.52
N PHE A 958 36.78 -18.82 -8.16
CA PHE A 958 37.66 -19.54 -9.08
C PHE A 958 38.08 -18.65 -10.25
N ARG A 959 37.10 -18.03 -10.93
CA ARG A 959 37.32 -17.12 -12.06
C ARG A 959 38.24 -15.98 -11.67
N ASN A 960 37.91 -15.26 -10.59
CA ASN A 960 38.66 -14.09 -10.15
C ASN A 960 40.09 -14.45 -9.73
N LYS A 961 40.29 -15.59 -9.07
CA LYS A 961 41.65 -16.07 -8.74
C LYS A 961 42.43 -16.51 -9.97
N PHE A 962 41.79 -17.17 -10.94
CA PHE A 962 42.43 -17.56 -12.20
C PHE A 962 42.85 -16.34 -13.03
N LEU A 963 42.01 -15.29 -13.10
CA LEU A 963 42.33 -14.05 -13.80
C LEU A 963 43.57 -13.32 -13.22
N GLN A 964 43.84 -13.39 -11.91
CA GLN A 964 45.08 -12.87 -11.31
C GLN A 964 46.35 -13.57 -11.85
N TYR A 965 46.28 -14.88 -12.05
CA TYR A 965 47.38 -15.67 -12.64
C TYR A 965 47.59 -15.31 -14.12
N VAL A 966 46.50 -15.24 -14.89
CA VAL A 966 46.50 -14.88 -16.32
C VAL A 966 47.01 -13.45 -16.55
N TYR A 967 46.59 -12.48 -15.71
CA TYR A 967 47.10 -11.11 -15.71
C TYR A 967 48.61 -11.05 -15.40
N THR A 968 49.06 -11.86 -14.45
CA THR A 968 50.48 -11.96 -14.09
C THR A 968 51.31 -12.63 -15.20
N GLU A 969 50.71 -13.54 -15.99
CA GLU A 969 51.35 -14.06 -17.21
C GLU A 969 51.55 -12.96 -18.25
N GLY A 970 50.49 -12.22 -18.59
CA GLY A 970 50.56 -11.12 -19.55
C GLY A 970 51.65 -10.10 -19.18
N LYS A 971 51.75 -9.76 -17.88
CA LYS A 971 52.83 -8.91 -17.36
C LYS A 971 54.22 -9.51 -17.58
N PHE A 972 54.45 -10.76 -17.19
CA PHE A 972 55.78 -11.37 -17.32
C PHE A 972 56.14 -11.73 -18.78
N VAL A 973 55.17 -11.85 -19.69
CA VAL A 973 55.42 -11.89 -21.14
C VAL A 973 55.81 -10.49 -21.65
N GLY A 974 55.09 -9.43 -21.25
CA GLY A 974 55.45 -8.05 -21.57
C GLY A 974 56.85 -7.66 -21.09
N GLU A 975 57.23 -8.10 -19.89
CA GLU A 975 58.59 -7.91 -19.34
C GLU A 975 59.66 -8.69 -20.15
N LYS A 976 59.32 -9.89 -20.65
CA LYS A 976 60.25 -10.77 -21.37
C LYS A 976 60.51 -10.33 -22.81
N TYR A 977 59.51 -9.74 -23.45
CA TYR A 977 59.53 -9.30 -24.86
C TYR A 977 59.43 -7.77 -24.95
N LYS A 978 60.09 -7.05 -24.03
CA LYS A 978 60.08 -5.58 -24.00
C LYS A 978 60.66 -5.01 -25.31
N ASN A 979 59.94 -4.07 -25.91
CA ASN A 979 60.18 -3.53 -27.26
C ASN A 979 60.05 -4.55 -28.43
N ASP A 980 59.48 -5.75 -28.20
CA ASP A 980 59.16 -6.76 -29.24
C ASP A 980 57.69 -7.20 -29.14
N ASN A 981 56.81 -6.25 -29.44
CA ASN A 981 55.35 -6.39 -29.38
C ASN A 981 54.84 -7.56 -30.24
N LYS A 982 55.54 -7.91 -31.32
CA LYS A 982 55.14 -8.99 -32.24
C LYS A 982 55.33 -10.36 -31.60
N ASN A 983 56.53 -10.64 -31.07
CA ASN A 983 56.78 -11.92 -30.42
C ASN A 983 56.14 -11.99 -29.02
N ALA A 984 55.92 -10.85 -28.35
CA ALA A 984 55.06 -10.78 -27.17
C ALA A 984 53.63 -11.24 -27.46
N LEU A 985 53.01 -10.73 -28.53
CA LEU A 985 51.65 -11.10 -28.93
C LEU A 985 51.54 -12.59 -29.24
N ASP A 986 52.48 -13.17 -29.99
CA ASP A 986 52.48 -14.61 -30.30
C ASP A 986 52.71 -15.46 -29.02
N ALA A 987 53.62 -15.07 -28.14
CA ALA A 987 53.81 -15.73 -26.85
C ALA A 987 52.56 -15.65 -25.95
N MET A 988 51.81 -14.54 -26.00
CA MET A 988 50.50 -14.44 -25.33
C MET A 988 49.46 -15.35 -25.99
N ARG A 989 49.37 -15.38 -27.34
CA ARG A 989 48.43 -16.24 -28.10
C ARG A 989 48.63 -17.72 -27.75
N TYR A 990 49.87 -18.22 -27.80
CA TYR A 990 50.18 -19.61 -27.43
C TYR A 990 49.85 -19.92 -25.96
N SER A 991 50.14 -18.99 -25.04
CA SER A 991 49.84 -19.14 -23.60
C SER A 991 48.34 -19.10 -23.30
N PHE A 992 47.57 -18.27 -24.01
CA PHE A 992 46.12 -18.24 -23.96
C PHE A 992 45.49 -19.57 -24.40
N TYR A 993 45.98 -20.16 -25.49
CA TYR A 993 45.51 -21.47 -25.93
C TYR A 993 45.87 -22.59 -24.94
N ASP A 994 47.07 -22.55 -24.34
CA ASP A 994 47.48 -23.51 -23.31
C ASP A 994 46.63 -23.38 -22.03
N TYR A 995 46.32 -22.17 -21.56
CA TYR A 995 45.34 -21.96 -20.49
C TYR A 995 43.97 -22.57 -20.84
N GLY A 996 43.57 -22.50 -22.10
CA GLY A 996 42.35 -23.13 -22.61
C GLY A 996 42.38 -24.65 -22.54
N ASP A 997 43.50 -25.29 -22.86
CA ASP A 997 43.64 -26.74 -22.76
C ASP A 997 43.84 -27.22 -21.30
N ILE A 998 44.42 -26.40 -20.43
CA ILE A 998 44.49 -26.66 -18.98
C ILE A 998 43.08 -26.67 -18.38
N ILE A 999 42.27 -25.65 -18.65
CA ILE A 999 40.90 -25.53 -18.15
C ILE A 999 40.04 -26.72 -18.60
N LYS A 1000 40.15 -27.12 -19.87
CA LYS A 1000 39.43 -28.27 -20.44
C LYS A 1000 39.96 -29.64 -19.98
N GLY A 1001 41.18 -29.71 -19.45
CA GLY A 1001 41.87 -30.96 -19.10
C GLY A 1001 42.61 -31.63 -20.27
N THR A 1002 42.55 -31.05 -21.48
CA THR A 1002 43.20 -31.53 -22.71
C THR A 1002 44.69 -31.22 -22.81
N ASP A 1003 45.23 -30.41 -21.90
CA ASP A 1003 46.66 -30.08 -21.81
C ASP A 1003 47.54 -31.33 -21.66
N MET A 1004 48.54 -31.49 -22.52
CA MET A 1004 49.40 -32.68 -22.61
C MET A 1004 50.50 -32.72 -21.53
N LEU A 1005 50.64 -31.66 -20.73
CA LEU A 1005 51.60 -31.59 -19.62
C LEU A 1005 50.95 -32.03 -18.30
N ASP A 1006 51.52 -33.02 -17.62
CA ASP A 1006 50.92 -33.67 -16.45
C ASP A 1006 51.21 -32.98 -15.10
N THR A 1007 51.31 -31.65 -15.11
CA THR A 1007 51.62 -30.92 -13.88
C THR A 1007 50.49 -31.07 -12.86
N THR A 1008 50.86 -31.17 -11.58
CA THR A 1008 49.89 -31.18 -10.48
C THR A 1008 49.05 -29.89 -10.43
N SER A 1009 49.54 -28.78 -11.01
CA SER A 1009 48.73 -27.58 -11.25
C SER A 1009 47.67 -27.79 -12.34
N SER A 1010 48.06 -28.26 -13.53
CA SER A 1010 47.13 -28.55 -14.64
C SER A 1010 45.97 -29.43 -14.18
N ARG A 1011 46.29 -30.53 -13.46
CA ARG A 1011 45.29 -31.48 -12.95
C ARG A 1011 44.35 -30.88 -11.91
N GLN A 1012 44.87 -30.15 -10.92
CA GLN A 1012 44.03 -29.61 -9.84
C GLN A 1012 43.14 -28.44 -10.29
N ILE A 1013 43.58 -27.62 -11.25
CA ILE A 1013 42.75 -26.55 -11.85
C ILE A 1013 41.50 -27.16 -12.50
N ASN A 1014 41.68 -28.13 -13.40
CA ASN A 1014 40.58 -28.80 -14.10
C ASN A 1014 39.67 -29.58 -13.13
N LYS A 1015 40.24 -30.32 -12.18
CA LYS A 1015 39.47 -31.04 -11.15
C LYS A 1015 38.62 -30.08 -10.31
N ARG A 1016 39.21 -29.00 -9.77
CA ARG A 1016 38.48 -28.07 -8.88
C ARG A 1016 37.40 -27.30 -9.63
N LEU A 1017 37.64 -26.90 -10.88
CA LEU A 1017 36.58 -26.32 -11.70
C LEU A 1017 35.43 -27.32 -11.90
N THR A 1018 35.73 -28.57 -12.24
CA THR A 1018 34.72 -29.62 -12.46
C THR A 1018 33.86 -29.85 -11.20
N GLU A 1019 34.48 -29.91 -10.01
CA GLU A 1019 33.75 -29.96 -8.72
C GLU A 1019 32.78 -28.78 -8.55
N LEU A 1020 33.25 -27.55 -8.79
CA LEU A 1020 32.48 -26.31 -8.63
C LEU A 1020 31.38 -26.13 -9.70
N LEU A 1021 31.53 -26.77 -10.87
CA LEU A 1021 30.48 -26.83 -11.87
C LEU A 1021 29.40 -27.85 -11.49
N ASN A 1022 29.80 -29.08 -11.12
CA ASN A 1022 28.87 -30.15 -10.74
C ASN A 1022 28.05 -29.84 -9.47
N ALA A 1023 28.62 -29.09 -8.51
CA ALA A 1023 27.95 -28.71 -7.27
C ALA A 1023 26.86 -27.62 -7.45
N SER A 1024 26.66 -27.08 -8.66
CA SER A 1024 25.88 -25.86 -8.88
C SER A 1024 24.78 -26.04 -9.93
N LYS A 1025 23.54 -25.69 -9.56
CA LYS A 1025 22.35 -25.86 -10.42
C LYS A 1025 22.23 -24.82 -11.54
N ASN A 1026 23.04 -23.74 -11.52
CA ASN A 1026 22.98 -22.62 -12.47
C ASN A 1026 24.34 -22.34 -13.13
N GLY A 1027 24.34 -21.71 -14.30
CA GLY A 1027 25.54 -21.33 -15.06
C GLY A 1027 26.10 -22.46 -15.94
N PRO A 1028 27.39 -22.38 -16.36
CA PRO A 1028 27.97 -23.32 -17.32
C PRO A 1028 27.91 -24.77 -16.82
N SER A 1029 27.53 -25.65 -17.76
CA SER A 1029 27.30 -27.09 -17.56
C SER A 1029 28.56 -27.95 -17.53
N ASN A 1030 29.69 -27.46 -18.06
CA ASN A 1030 30.98 -28.16 -18.05
C ASN A 1030 32.14 -27.18 -18.28
N VAL A 1031 33.38 -27.68 -18.16
CA VAL A 1031 34.60 -26.87 -18.31
C VAL A 1031 34.74 -26.21 -19.70
N GLY A 1032 34.13 -26.80 -20.74
CA GLY A 1032 34.11 -26.27 -22.11
C GLY A 1032 33.13 -25.11 -22.32
N SER A 1033 31.94 -25.15 -21.69
CA SER A 1033 31.04 -23.99 -21.65
C SER A 1033 31.63 -22.86 -20.79
N TRP A 1034 32.18 -23.18 -19.61
CA TRP A 1034 32.86 -22.19 -18.77
C TRP A 1034 34.02 -21.49 -19.51
N TRP A 1035 34.88 -22.24 -20.23
CA TRP A 1035 35.91 -21.63 -21.08
C TRP A 1035 35.30 -20.77 -22.19
N THR A 1036 34.23 -21.23 -22.82
CA THR A 1036 33.60 -20.52 -23.95
C THR A 1036 33.06 -19.15 -23.55
N GLU A 1037 32.53 -19.03 -22.33
CA GLU A 1037 32.08 -17.81 -21.68
C GLU A 1037 33.26 -16.91 -21.26
N ASN A 1038 34.25 -17.47 -20.55
CA ASN A 1038 35.26 -16.68 -19.83
C ASN A 1038 36.51 -16.33 -20.65
N LYS A 1039 36.77 -16.98 -21.80
CA LYS A 1039 37.97 -16.77 -22.63
C LYS A 1039 38.20 -15.31 -23.04
N LYS A 1040 37.15 -14.49 -23.19
CA LYS A 1040 37.27 -13.06 -23.54
C LYS A 1040 37.93 -12.29 -22.40
N HIS A 1041 37.40 -12.45 -21.19
CA HIS A 1041 37.95 -11.87 -19.96
C HIS A 1041 39.37 -12.35 -19.69
N ILE A 1042 39.65 -13.62 -19.96
CA ILE A 1042 40.99 -14.23 -19.86
C ILE A 1042 41.96 -13.56 -20.85
N TRP A 1043 41.58 -13.37 -22.13
CA TRP A 1043 42.42 -12.67 -23.10
C TRP A 1043 42.68 -11.21 -22.68
N TYR A 1044 41.65 -10.47 -22.30
CA TYR A 1044 41.79 -9.06 -21.90
C TYR A 1044 42.56 -8.89 -20.59
N ALA A 1045 42.50 -9.86 -19.66
CA ALA A 1045 43.38 -9.88 -18.50
C ALA A 1045 44.87 -10.01 -18.89
N MET A 1046 45.20 -10.76 -19.95
CA MET A 1046 46.59 -10.80 -20.47
C MET A 1046 47.02 -9.45 -21.06
N LEU A 1047 46.15 -8.78 -21.83
CA LEU A 1047 46.40 -7.44 -22.37
C LEU A 1047 46.63 -6.40 -21.26
N CYS A 1048 45.73 -6.37 -20.26
CA CYS A 1048 45.87 -5.59 -19.03
C CYS A 1048 47.21 -5.84 -18.31
N GLY A 1049 47.69 -7.09 -18.35
CA GLY A 1049 48.99 -7.48 -17.79
C GLY A 1049 50.17 -6.88 -18.57
N TYR A 1050 50.14 -7.00 -19.90
CA TYR A 1050 51.17 -6.45 -20.81
C TYR A 1050 51.36 -4.94 -20.60
N GLN A 1051 50.25 -4.18 -20.67
CA GLN A 1051 50.24 -2.72 -20.48
C GLN A 1051 50.75 -2.28 -19.10
N LYS A 1052 50.65 -3.16 -18.07
CA LYS A 1052 51.12 -2.80 -16.73
C LYS A 1052 52.63 -2.63 -16.65
N GLU A 1053 53.38 -3.33 -17.50
CA GLU A 1053 54.83 -3.22 -17.61
C GLU A 1053 55.24 -2.24 -18.73
N ASN A 1054 54.63 -2.37 -19.92
CA ASN A 1054 54.95 -1.58 -21.11
C ASN A 1054 53.99 -0.39 -21.23
N LYS A 1055 53.99 0.50 -20.24
CA LYS A 1055 53.05 1.64 -20.13
C LYS A 1055 53.10 2.62 -21.29
N ASP A 1056 54.28 2.77 -21.89
CA ASP A 1056 54.54 3.72 -22.97
C ASP A 1056 54.23 3.11 -24.36
N GLU A 1057 53.80 1.84 -24.41
CA GLU A 1057 53.39 1.13 -25.62
C GLU A 1057 51.88 0.87 -25.61
N SER A 1058 51.17 1.49 -26.54
CA SER A 1058 49.72 1.32 -26.71
C SER A 1058 49.32 -0.10 -27.14
N VAL A 1059 48.18 -0.58 -26.61
CA VAL A 1059 47.57 -1.83 -27.11
C VAL A 1059 46.65 -1.47 -28.25
N GLN A 1060 47.18 -1.64 -29.46
CA GLN A 1060 46.47 -1.43 -30.71
C GLN A 1060 45.14 -2.20 -30.73
N GLN A 1061 44.08 -1.57 -31.23
CA GLN A 1061 42.73 -2.14 -31.31
C GLN A 1061 42.66 -3.52 -32.01
N THR A 1062 43.65 -3.83 -32.86
CA THR A 1062 43.82 -5.15 -33.49
C THR A 1062 44.00 -6.28 -32.46
N TRP A 1063 44.65 -6.03 -31.32
CA TRP A 1063 44.90 -6.98 -30.24
C TRP A 1063 43.63 -7.30 -29.43
N CYS A 1064 42.61 -6.43 -29.47
CA CYS A 1064 41.29 -6.70 -28.89
C CYS A 1064 40.56 -7.86 -29.57
N THR A 1065 41.01 -8.27 -30.76
CA THR A 1065 40.48 -9.45 -31.45
C THR A 1065 40.88 -10.71 -30.68
N LEU A 1066 39.89 -11.46 -30.18
CA LEU A 1066 40.10 -12.78 -29.57
C LEU A 1066 40.90 -13.69 -30.53
N PRO A 1067 41.97 -14.38 -30.09
CA PRO A 1067 42.69 -15.32 -30.94
C PRO A 1067 41.78 -16.45 -31.47
N THR A 1068 41.53 -16.44 -32.78
CA THR A 1068 40.59 -17.33 -33.49
C THR A 1068 41.28 -18.36 -34.39
N GLU A 1069 42.50 -18.07 -34.83
CA GLU A 1069 43.24 -18.80 -35.87
C GLU A 1069 43.38 -20.31 -35.55
N ASP A 1070 43.51 -20.67 -34.26
CA ASP A 1070 43.67 -22.06 -33.80
C ASP A 1070 42.46 -22.66 -33.06
N LYS A 1071 41.24 -22.13 -33.25
CA LYS A 1071 40.04 -22.52 -32.48
C LYS A 1071 39.71 -24.03 -32.49
N LYS A 1072 40.27 -24.81 -33.43
CA LYS A 1072 40.19 -26.29 -33.48
C LYS A 1072 41.57 -27.01 -33.49
N THR A 1073 42.69 -26.29 -33.45
CA THR A 1073 44.02 -26.88 -33.63
C THR A 1073 44.48 -27.64 -32.36
N PRO A 1074 44.75 -28.95 -32.45
CA PRO A 1074 45.28 -29.74 -31.33
C PRO A 1074 46.57 -29.14 -30.75
N GLN A 1075 46.74 -29.19 -29.43
CA GLN A 1075 47.85 -28.54 -28.72
C GLN A 1075 49.23 -28.92 -29.29
N PHE A 1076 49.42 -30.19 -29.67
CA PHE A 1076 50.65 -30.66 -30.33
C PHE A 1076 51.01 -29.85 -31.59
N LEU A 1077 50.06 -29.65 -32.51
CA LEU A 1077 50.32 -28.91 -33.75
C LEU A 1077 50.63 -27.42 -33.46
N ARG A 1078 50.05 -26.84 -32.40
CA ARG A 1078 50.37 -25.47 -31.98
C ARG A 1078 51.77 -25.37 -31.36
N TRP A 1079 52.19 -26.33 -30.54
CA TRP A 1079 53.55 -26.38 -29.97
C TRP A 1079 54.60 -26.66 -31.06
N PHE A 1080 54.30 -27.51 -32.04
CA PHE A 1080 55.17 -27.74 -33.20
C PHE A 1080 55.20 -26.49 -34.11
N GLN A 1081 54.09 -25.77 -34.29
CA GLN A 1081 54.10 -24.46 -34.97
C GLN A 1081 54.96 -23.42 -34.25
N GLU A 1082 54.85 -23.33 -32.92
CA GLU A 1082 55.69 -22.48 -32.05
C GLU A 1082 57.18 -22.85 -32.19
N TRP A 1083 57.49 -24.15 -32.21
CA TRP A 1083 58.83 -24.67 -32.48
C TRP A 1083 59.36 -24.24 -33.85
N THR A 1084 58.57 -24.42 -34.92
CA THR A 1084 58.97 -24.07 -36.30
C THR A 1084 59.19 -22.57 -36.48
N GLN A 1085 58.38 -21.72 -35.83
CA GLN A 1085 58.59 -20.27 -35.84
C GLN A 1085 59.91 -19.88 -35.16
N HIS A 1086 60.21 -20.47 -33.99
CA HIS A 1086 61.47 -20.24 -33.29
C HIS A 1086 62.67 -20.78 -34.10
N PHE A 1087 62.55 -21.97 -34.69
CA PHE A 1087 63.56 -22.59 -35.53
C PHE A 1087 63.91 -21.72 -36.74
N CYS A 1088 62.92 -21.31 -37.54
CA CYS A 1088 63.17 -20.47 -38.71
C CYS A 1088 63.71 -19.08 -38.35
N THR A 1089 63.20 -18.46 -37.28
CA THR A 1089 63.70 -17.15 -36.81
C THR A 1089 65.19 -17.25 -36.44
N LYS A 1090 65.59 -18.28 -35.70
CA LYS A 1090 66.97 -18.49 -35.27
C LYS A 1090 67.89 -18.96 -36.40
N ARG A 1091 67.43 -19.85 -37.31
CA ARG A 1091 68.14 -20.22 -38.55
C ARG A 1091 68.50 -18.96 -39.33
N ASN A 1092 67.52 -18.10 -39.58
CA ASN A 1092 67.71 -16.89 -40.39
C ASN A 1092 68.64 -15.87 -39.70
N GLN A 1093 68.57 -15.72 -38.38
CA GLN A 1093 69.53 -14.90 -37.61
C GLN A 1093 70.97 -15.44 -37.70
N LEU A 1094 71.15 -16.76 -37.55
CA LEU A 1094 72.47 -17.40 -37.65
C LEU A 1094 73.02 -17.34 -39.08
N TYR A 1095 72.17 -17.53 -40.09
CA TYR A 1095 72.53 -17.41 -41.51
C TYR A 1095 72.95 -15.97 -41.85
N GLN A 1096 72.18 -14.95 -41.43
CA GLN A 1096 72.55 -13.54 -41.62
C GLN A 1096 73.84 -13.17 -40.88
N ASN A 1097 74.11 -13.73 -39.70
CA ASN A 1097 75.39 -13.55 -39.02
C ASN A 1097 76.53 -14.17 -39.85
N LEU A 1098 76.34 -15.40 -40.35
CA LEU A 1098 77.30 -16.12 -41.20
C LEU A 1098 77.61 -15.33 -42.48
N GLU A 1099 76.61 -14.87 -43.23
CA GLU A 1099 76.81 -14.04 -44.43
C GLU A 1099 77.65 -12.78 -44.13
N ASN A 1100 77.38 -12.10 -43.01
CA ASN A 1100 78.12 -10.91 -42.62
C ASN A 1100 79.57 -11.22 -42.18
N GLN A 1101 79.80 -12.29 -41.43
CA GLN A 1101 81.15 -12.70 -41.00
C GLN A 1101 82.00 -13.28 -42.14
N CYS A 1102 81.37 -13.96 -43.10
CA CYS A 1102 82.04 -14.64 -44.21
C CYS A 1102 82.07 -13.82 -45.52
N LYS A 1103 81.63 -12.56 -45.49
CA LYS A 1103 81.38 -11.74 -46.68
C LYS A 1103 82.59 -11.56 -47.60
N HIS A 1104 83.76 -11.29 -47.01
CA HIS A 1104 84.99 -10.88 -47.70
C HIS A 1104 86.11 -11.93 -47.70
N LEU A 1105 85.79 -13.21 -47.47
CA LEU A 1105 86.77 -14.29 -47.42
C LEU A 1105 86.75 -15.14 -48.69
N GLU A 1106 87.95 -15.46 -49.20
CA GLU A 1106 88.20 -16.42 -50.27
C GLU A 1106 88.88 -17.67 -49.69
N CYS A 1107 88.68 -18.83 -50.34
CA CYS A 1107 89.07 -20.12 -49.79
C CYS A 1107 90.46 -20.59 -50.20
N ASN A 1108 91.46 -19.76 -49.87
CA ASN A 1108 92.87 -20.05 -50.05
C ASN A 1108 93.41 -20.81 -48.82
N LYS A 1109 94.06 -21.96 -49.03
CA LYS A 1109 94.41 -22.93 -47.98
C LYS A 1109 95.52 -22.49 -47.00
N ASN A 1110 96.01 -21.25 -47.08
CA ASN A 1110 97.25 -20.81 -46.45
C ASN A 1110 97.09 -19.59 -45.49
N ASP A 1111 95.89 -19.02 -45.33
CA ASP A 1111 95.68 -17.79 -44.53
C ASP A 1111 95.07 -18.06 -43.15
N GLU A 1112 95.88 -18.03 -42.09
CA GLU A 1112 95.43 -18.12 -40.69
C GLU A 1112 94.94 -16.77 -40.12
N GLY A 1113 94.22 -15.98 -40.93
CA GLY A 1113 93.73 -14.64 -40.57
C GLY A 1113 92.56 -14.64 -39.58
N THR A 1114 92.48 -13.61 -38.73
CA THR A 1114 91.43 -13.46 -37.70
C THR A 1114 90.01 -13.57 -38.26
N GLY A 1115 89.74 -13.04 -39.46
CA GLY A 1115 88.43 -13.16 -40.12
C GLY A 1115 88.06 -14.60 -40.49
N MET A 1116 89.03 -15.46 -40.83
CA MET A 1116 88.75 -16.88 -41.05
C MET A 1116 88.26 -17.53 -39.76
N THR A 1117 88.81 -17.15 -38.59
CA THR A 1117 88.35 -17.69 -37.30
C THR A 1117 86.92 -17.27 -36.92
N THR A 1118 86.48 -16.05 -37.26
CA THR A 1118 85.11 -15.60 -36.96
C THR A 1118 84.10 -16.23 -37.91
N CYS A 1119 84.41 -16.32 -39.21
CA CYS A 1119 83.60 -17.06 -40.18
C CYS A 1119 83.51 -18.56 -39.83
N LYS A 1120 84.63 -19.20 -39.47
CA LYS A 1120 84.67 -20.61 -39.01
C LYS A 1120 83.73 -20.85 -37.83
N ARG A 1121 83.80 -19.96 -36.84
CA ARG A 1121 82.90 -20.00 -35.69
C ARG A 1121 81.43 -19.80 -36.09
N ALA A 1122 81.11 -18.90 -37.03
CA ALA A 1122 79.74 -18.71 -37.51
C ALA A 1122 79.21 -19.94 -38.29
N CYS A 1123 80.00 -20.55 -39.16
CA CYS A 1123 79.68 -21.83 -39.82
C CYS A 1123 79.42 -22.94 -38.78
N GLN A 1124 80.27 -23.04 -37.76
CA GLN A 1124 80.12 -24.02 -36.67
C GLN A 1124 78.89 -23.74 -35.79
N GLU A 1125 78.61 -22.48 -35.41
CA GLU A 1125 77.44 -22.09 -34.64
C GLU A 1125 76.13 -22.43 -35.41
N TYR A 1126 76.08 -22.20 -36.72
CA TYR A 1126 74.96 -22.62 -37.57
C TYR A 1126 74.83 -24.15 -37.63
N SER A 1127 75.92 -24.85 -37.94
CA SER A 1127 75.92 -26.32 -38.10
C SER A 1127 75.52 -27.04 -36.80
N ASN A 1128 76.05 -26.60 -35.67
CA ASN A 1128 75.71 -27.11 -34.33
C ASN A 1128 74.22 -26.85 -34.00
N TYR A 1129 73.68 -25.69 -34.38
CA TYR A 1129 72.27 -25.37 -34.17
C TYR A 1129 71.36 -26.30 -34.97
N ILE A 1130 71.58 -26.45 -36.28
CA ILE A 1130 70.79 -27.36 -37.13
C ILE A 1130 70.91 -28.81 -36.64
N SER A 1131 72.12 -29.28 -36.34
CA SER A 1131 72.36 -30.65 -35.83
C SER A 1131 71.65 -30.91 -34.49
N THR A 1132 71.61 -29.93 -33.59
CA THR A 1132 70.87 -30.03 -32.32
C THR A 1132 69.36 -30.07 -32.57
N LYS A 1133 68.86 -29.23 -33.49
CA LYS A 1133 67.43 -29.14 -33.82
C LYS A 1133 66.93 -30.30 -34.68
N LYS A 1134 67.80 -31.03 -35.37
CA LYS A 1134 67.47 -32.29 -36.07
C LYS A 1134 66.78 -33.28 -35.13
N HIS A 1135 67.35 -33.52 -33.94
CA HIS A 1135 66.78 -34.48 -33.01
C HIS A 1135 65.43 -34.02 -32.42
N GLU A 1136 65.27 -32.72 -32.20
CA GLU A 1136 63.97 -32.15 -31.80
C GLU A 1136 62.92 -32.33 -32.93
N TYR A 1137 63.31 -32.10 -34.19
CA TYR A 1137 62.47 -32.32 -35.36
C TYR A 1137 62.09 -33.80 -35.56
N GLU A 1138 63.03 -34.74 -35.44
CA GLU A 1138 62.77 -36.18 -35.58
C GLU A 1138 61.67 -36.66 -34.62
N LEU A 1139 61.71 -36.21 -33.38
CA LEU A 1139 60.70 -36.53 -32.35
C LEU A 1139 59.34 -35.93 -32.68
N LEU A 1140 59.29 -34.64 -33.05
CA LEU A 1140 58.06 -33.96 -33.44
C LEU A 1140 57.46 -34.55 -34.72
N ASN A 1141 58.28 -34.84 -35.72
CA ASN A 1141 57.84 -35.39 -37.00
C ASN A 1141 57.31 -36.83 -36.84
N TYR A 1142 57.95 -37.67 -36.03
CA TYR A 1142 57.40 -39.00 -35.67
C TYR A 1142 55.98 -38.89 -35.10
N GLN A 1143 55.75 -37.94 -34.19
CA GLN A 1143 54.43 -37.74 -33.59
C GLN A 1143 53.41 -37.17 -34.61
N TYR A 1144 53.85 -36.29 -35.51
CA TYR A 1144 53.04 -35.74 -36.60
C TYR A 1144 52.61 -36.82 -37.60
N GLU A 1145 53.56 -37.61 -38.13
CA GLU A 1145 53.30 -38.68 -39.11
C GLU A 1145 52.36 -39.74 -38.53
N LYS A 1146 52.63 -40.18 -37.30
CA LYS A 1146 51.87 -41.25 -36.63
C LYS A 1146 50.42 -40.89 -36.31
N ASN A 1147 50.16 -39.65 -35.88
CA ASN A 1147 48.85 -39.27 -35.30
C ASN A 1147 48.08 -38.19 -36.09
N PHE A 1148 48.74 -37.43 -36.97
CA PHE A 1148 48.14 -36.25 -37.61
C PHE A 1148 48.17 -36.28 -39.14
N MET A 1149 49.24 -36.76 -39.78
CA MET A 1149 49.42 -36.72 -41.25
C MET A 1149 48.23 -37.27 -42.05
N ILE A 1150 47.70 -38.44 -41.69
CA ILE A 1150 46.52 -39.05 -42.36
C ILE A 1150 45.29 -38.13 -42.27
N ASN A 1151 45.07 -37.55 -41.09
CA ASN A 1151 43.96 -36.60 -40.83
C ASN A 1151 44.19 -35.21 -41.47
N LEU A 1152 45.38 -34.95 -42.01
CA LEU A 1152 45.81 -33.69 -42.62
C LEU A 1152 46.12 -33.86 -44.12
N GLN A 1153 45.38 -34.73 -44.80
CA GLN A 1153 45.47 -34.97 -46.25
C GLN A 1153 46.84 -35.51 -46.72
N ASN A 1154 47.54 -36.25 -45.85
CA ASN A 1154 48.88 -36.80 -46.09
C ASN A 1154 49.98 -35.76 -46.37
N LYS A 1155 49.76 -34.49 -46.05
CA LYS A 1155 50.79 -33.43 -46.16
C LYS A 1155 51.93 -33.69 -45.17
N LYS A 1156 53.17 -33.55 -45.62
CA LYS A 1156 54.36 -33.59 -44.74
C LYS A 1156 54.34 -32.40 -43.76
N ALA A 1157 55.05 -32.52 -42.63
CA ALA A 1157 55.10 -31.42 -41.66
C ALA A 1157 55.60 -30.08 -42.25
N PRO A 1158 56.65 -30.03 -43.10
CA PRO A 1158 57.07 -28.80 -43.76
C PRO A 1158 55.99 -28.17 -44.66
N GLU A 1159 55.32 -28.98 -45.48
CA GLU A 1159 54.20 -28.56 -46.34
C GLU A 1159 53.00 -28.04 -45.54
N TYR A 1160 52.74 -28.63 -44.37
CA TYR A 1160 51.65 -28.23 -43.49
C TYR A 1160 51.88 -26.88 -42.82
N TYR A 1161 53.11 -26.57 -42.38
CA TYR A 1161 53.40 -25.33 -41.66
C TYR A 1161 53.70 -24.11 -42.53
N LYS A 1162 53.97 -24.30 -43.83
CA LYS A 1162 54.28 -23.22 -44.80
C LYS A 1162 53.39 -21.99 -44.61
N ASP A 1163 52.08 -22.14 -44.86
CA ASP A 1163 51.12 -21.03 -44.81
C ASP A 1163 50.56 -20.76 -43.39
N LYS A 1164 51.03 -21.48 -42.36
CA LYS A 1164 50.46 -21.44 -40.99
C LYS A 1164 51.01 -20.33 -40.10
N CYS A 1165 52.11 -19.71 -40.49
CA CYS A 1165 52.89 -18.86 -39.59
C CYS A 1165 53.04 -17.41 -40.07
N ASN A 1166 52.18 -16.93 -40.99
CA ASN A 1166 52.30 -15.60 -41.60
C ASN A 1166 53.73 -15.35 -42.14
N ASN A 1167 54.19 -16.25 -43.00
CA ASN A 1167 55.55 -16.36 -43.55
C ASN A 1167 56.69 -16.71 -42.57
N LYS A 1168 56.49 -16.70 -41.24
CA LYS A 1168 57.55 -17.03 -40.25
C LYS A 1168 58.08 -18.47 -40.32
N CYS A 1169 57.40 -19.39 -40.99
CA CYS A 1169 57.77 -20.81 -41.09
C CYS A 1169 58.24 -21.24 -42.49
N ASN A 1170 58.30 -20.33 -43.47
CA ASN A 1170 58.54 -20.69 -44.87
C ASN A 1170 59.85 -21.47 -45.05
N CYS A 1171 60.90 -21.07 -44.31
CA CYS A 1171 62.22 -21.71 -44.29
C CYS A 1171 62.14 -23.23 -44.08
N PHE A 1172 61.15 -23.71 -43.34
CA PHE A 1172 60.97 -25.13 -43.04
C PHE A 1172 60.55 -25.89 -44.30
N SER A 1173 59.64 -25.31 -45.08
CA SER A 1173 59.25 -25.84 -46.39
C SER A 1173 60.28 -25.60 -47.50
N GLU A 1174 61.07 -24.54 -47.39
CA GLU A 1174 62.04 -24.11 -48.43
C GLU A 1174 63.36 -24.89 -48.33
N TYR A 1175 63.90 -25.10 -47.12
CA TYR A 1175 65.22 -25.70 -46.93
C TYR A 1175 65.21 -27.07 -46.22
N PHE A 1176 64.10 -27.47 -45.59
CA PHE A 1176 64.04 -28.65 -44.69
C PHE A 1176 62.96 -29.68 -45.07
N SER A 1177 62.41 -29.60 -46.30
CA SER A 1177 61.42 -30.55 -46.85
C SER A 1177 61.99 -31.93 -47.24
N GLU A 1178 63.32 -32.03 -47.34
CA GLU A 1178 64.06 -33.25 -47.72
C GLU A 1178 64.90 -33.74 -46.54
N LYS A 1179 65.09 -35.06 -46.42
CA LYS A 1179 65.84 -35.63 -45.29
C LYS A 1179 67.33 -35.25 -45.34
N ASP A 1180 67.93 -35.27 -46.53
CA ASP A 1180 69.38 -35.14 -46.69
C ASP A 1180 69.88 -33.73 -46.30
N LYS A 1181 69.01 -32.72 -46.40
CA LYS A 1181 69.20 -31.35 -45.90
C LYS A 1181 69.42 -31.29 -44.37
N TRP A 1182 68.96 -32.28 -43.62
CA TRP A 1182 69.22 -32.43 -42.19
C TRP A 1182 70.53 -33.19 -41.88
N GLU A 1183 71.08 -33.94 -42.83
CA GLU A 1183 72.38 -34.61 -42.70
C GLU A 1183 73.54 -33.64 -43.02
N ASN A 1184 73.33 -32.75 -44.00
CA ASN A 1184 74.28 -31.70 -44.39
C ASN A 1184 73.72 -30.29 -44.11
N PRO A 1185 73.98 -29.69 -42.94
CA PRO A 1185 73.47 -28.35 -42.61
C PRO A 1185 73.77 -27.25 -43.64
N TYR A 1186 74.89 -27.32 -44.38
CA TYR A 1186 75.24 -26.31 -45.38
C TYR A 1186 74.49 -26.47 -46.72
N ASP A 1187 73.83 -27.62 -46.97
CA ASP A 1187 72.93 -27.80 -48.12
C ASP A 1187 71.60 -27.03 -47.95
N THR A 1188 71.41 -26.37 -46.81
CA THR A 1188 70.24 -25.54 -46.46
C THR A 1188 70.44 -24.05 -46.73
N PHE A 1189 71.55 -23.66 -47.38
CA PHE A 1189 71.86 -22.27 -47.72
C PHE A 1189 71.21 -21.80 -49.04
N ASP A 1190 71.14 -20.47 -49.20
CA ASP A 1190 70.49 -19.79 -50.33
C ASP A 1190 71.43 -19.46 -51.51
N ASP A 1191 72.75 -19.42 -51.28
CA ASP A 1191 73.81 -19.25 -52.30
C ASP A 1191 74.89 -20.32 -52.07
N ASP A 1192 75.19 -21.12 -53.08
CA ASP A 1192 76.24 -22.16 -53.04
C ASP A 1192 77.61 -21.58 -52.64
N LYS A 1193 77.89 -20.30 -52.91
CA LYS A 1193 79.14 -19.64 -52.48
C LYS A 1193 79.27 -19.54 -50.96
N HIS A 1194 78.16 -19.54 -50.21
CA HIS A 1194 78.20 -19.61 -48.74
C HIS A 1194 78.43 -21.04 -48.25
N LYS A 1195 77.95 -22.04 -49.00
CA LYS A 1195 78.27 -23.45 -48.76
C LYS A 1195 79.76 -23.71 -49.00
N ASP A 1196 80.29 -23.30 -50.15
CA ASP A 1196 81.71 -23.43 -50.50
C ASP A 1196 82.63 -22.87 -49.40
N LYS A 1197 82.31 -21.66 -48.89
CA LYS A 1197 83.06 -21.00 -47.80
C LYS A 1197 83.10 -21.79 -46.49
N CYS A 1198 82.02 -22.52 -46.14
CA CYS A 1198 81.99 -23.35 -44.94
C CYS A 1198 82.51 -24.79 -45.19
N ASP A 1199 82.32 -25.36 -46.38
CA ASP A 1199 82.79 -26.70 -46.76
C ASP A 1199 84.31 -26.75 -46.94
N CYS A 1200 84.89 -25.71 -47.52
CA CYS A 1200 86.32 -25.42 -47.58
C CYS A 1200 87.08 -25.57 -46.25
N GLN A 1201 86.39 -25.39 -45.11
CA GLN A 1201 86.97 -25.45 -43.77
C GLN A 1201 86.83 -26.83 -43.10
N LYS A 1202 86.24 -27.82 -43.79
CA LYS A 1202 86.22 -29.22 -43.35
C LYS A 1202 87.62 -29.85 -43.55
N THR A 1203 88.30 -30.19 -42.46
CA THR A 1203 89.51 -31.03 -42.53
C THR A 1203 89.14 -32.51 -42.67
N VAL A 1204 89.79 -33.20 -43.60
CA VAL A 1204 89.55 -34.62 -43.91
C VAL A 1204 90.15 -35.52 -42.82
N PRO A 1205 89.37 -36.42 -42.18
CA PRO A 1205 89.92 -37.43 -41.27
C PRO A 1205 90.77 -38.47 -42.03
N PRO A 1206 91.85 -39.00 -41.45
CA PRO A 1206 92.61 -40.09 -42.07
C PRO A 1206 91.75 -41.38 -42.14
N PRO A 1207 91.96 -42.25 -43.15
CA PRO A 1207 91.15 -43.45 -43.33
C PRO A 1207 91.39 -44.46 -42.20
N LEU A 1208 90.31 -44.86 -41.53
CA LEU A 1208 90.36 -45.92 -40.52
C LEU A 1208 90.34 -47.31 -41.17
N VAL A 1209 91.27 -48.16 -40.72
CA VAL A 1209 91.43 -49.55 -41.15
C VAL A 1209 90.27 -50.42 -40.62
N PRO A 1210 89.69 -51.34 -41.41
CA PRO A 1210 88.57 -52.18 -40.97
C PRO A 1210 88.97 -53.20 -39.88
N PRO A 1211 88.21 -53.30 -38.76
CA PRO A 1211 88.38 -54.38 -37.78
C PRO A 1211 87.90 -55.76 -38.28
N PRO A 1212 88.41 -56.88 -37.74
CA PRO A 1212 88.01 -58.23 -38.13
C PRO A 1212 86.66 -58.66 -37.51
N PRO A 1213 85.97 -59.69 -38.05
CA PRO A 1213 84.65 -60.15 -37.60
C PRO A 1213 84.70 -61.21 -36.46
N PRO A 1214 83.99 -60.98 -35.33
CA PRO A 1214 83.69 -61.96 -34.27
C PRO A 1214 82.17 -62.34 -34.26
N PRO A 1215 81.65 -63.28 -33.42
CA PRO A 1215 80.86 -64.39 -33.98
C PRO A 1215 79.36 -64.46 -33.57
N LYS A 1216 78.66 -65.44 -34.16
CA LYS A 1216 77.39 -66.05 -33.71
C LYS A 1216 77.68 -67.18 -32.68
N PRO A 1217 76.72 -67.70 -31.87
CA PRO A 1217 75.24 -67.64 -31.96
C PRO A 1217 74.62 -66.72 -30.87
N ASP A 1218 73.51 -66.89 -30.12
CA ASP A 1218 72.58 -67.98 -29.74
C ASP A 1218 71.15 -67.45 -29.46
N GLU A 1219 70.19 -68.34 -29.17
CA GLU A 1219 68.79 -68.08 -28.75
C GLU A 1219 68.45 -68.72 -27.38
N LEU A 1220 67.22 -68.45 -26.87
CA LEU A 1220 66.48 -69.01 -25.70
C LEU A 1220 66.25 -68.01 -24.53
N PRO A 1221 65.13 -68.11 -23.76
CA PRO A 1221 63.74 -68.41 -24.20
C PRO A 1221 62.64 -67.59 -23.46
N ASP A 1222 61.39 -67.65 -23.96
CA ASP A 1222 60.14 -67.43 -23.18
C ASP A 1222 59.74 -68.74 -22.42
N PRO A 1223 58.65 -68.86 -21.61
CA PRO A 1223 57.60 -67.90 -21.19
C PRO A 1223 57.29 -67.94 -19.66
N ALA A 1224 56.15 -67.36 -19.22
CA ALA A 1224 55.10 -68.07 -18.45
C ALA A 1224 53.93 -67.15 -17.99
N ASP A 1225 52.68 -67.57 -18.21
CA ASP A 1225 51.45 -66.97 -17.65
C ASP A 1225 50.99 -67.67 -16.36
N GLN A 1226 50.30 -66.95 -15.47
CA GLN A 1226 48.92 -67.30 -15.03
C GLN A 1226 48.27 -66.21 -14.11
N PRO A 1227 46.92 -66.16 -14.00
CA PRO A 1227 46.18 -65.04 -13.39
C PRO A 1227 45.66 -65.31 -11.97
N PHE A 1228 45.12 -64.28 -11.29
CA PHE A 1228 44.23 -64.45 -10.12
C PHE A 1228 43.08 -63.44 -10.06
N ASP A 1229 41.93 -63.90 -9.56
CA ASP A 1229 40.64 -63.21 -9.50
C ASP A 1229 40.40 -62.53 -8.11
N PRO A 1230 39.95 -61.26 -8.05
CA PRO A 1230 39.87 -60.48 -6.81
C PRO A 1230 38.49 -60.50 -6.09
N THR A 1231 37.82 -61.65 -5.97
CA THR A 1231 36.42 -61.70 -5.45
C THR A 1231 36.25 -62.15 -3.97
N ILE A 1232 37.31 -62.53 -3.24
CA ILE A 1232 37.19 -63.23 -1.93
C ILE A 1232 37.22 -62.34 -0.66
N LEU A 1233 37.79 -61.13 -0.69
CA LEU A 1233 38.10 -60.37 0.54
C LEU A 1233 37.05 -59.32 0.97
N GLN A 1234 35.86 -59.28 0.38
CA GLN A 1234 34.93 -58.15 0.51
C GLN A 1234 33.92 -58.23 1.67
N THR A 1235 33.97 -59.24 2.56
CA THR A 1235 32.79 -59.63 3.37
C THR A 1235 32.93 -59.80 4.89
N THR A 1236 34.13 -59.78 5.52
CA THR A 1236 34.27 -60.43 6.86
C THR A 1236 35.04 -59.70 8.00
N ILE A 1237 35.15 -58.36 8.05
CA ILE A 1237 35.61 -57.65 9.27
C ILE A 1237 34.75 -56.39 9.57
N PRO A 1238 34.13 -56.25 10.76
CA PRO A 1238 33.36 -55.06 11.14
C PRO A 1238 34.17 -53.79 11.44
N PHE A 1239 33.54 -52.65 11.20
CA PHE A 1239 34.09 -51.28 11.22
C PHE A 1239 34.80 -50.83 12.52
N GLY A 1240 34.50 -51.46 13.66
CA GLY A 1240 35.03 -51.04 14.98
C GLY A 1240 36.53 -51.27 15.19
N VAL A 1241 37.10 -52.32 14.59
CA VAL A 1241 38.53 -52.69 14.82
C VAL A 1241 39.49 -51.75 14.08
N ALA A 1242 39.08 -51.24 12.91
CA ALA A 1242 39.89 -50.32 12.11
C ALA A 1242 40.17 -48.98 12.83
N LEU A 1243 39.20 -48.48 13.60
CA LEU A 1243 39.33 -47.22 14.34
C LEU A 1243 40.37 -47.32 15.47
N ALA A 1244 40.43 -48.44 16.19
CA ALA A 1244 41.39 -48.64 17.28
C ALA A 1244 42.86 -48.65 16.78
N LEU A 1245 43.12 -49.30 15.65
CA LEU A 1245 44.46 -49.38 15.06
C LEU A 1245 44.91 -48.04 14.43
N GLY A 1246 43.98 -47.28 13.84
CA GLY A 1246 44.26 -45.94 13.32
C GLY A 1246 44.69 -44.93 14.39
N SER A 1247 44.13 -45.02 15.60
CA SER A 1247 44.49 -44.12 16.72
C SER A 1247 45.91 -44.31 17.24
N ILE A 1248 46.48 -45.52 17.16
CA ILE A 1248 47.84 -45.80 17.64
C ILE A 1248 48.90 -45.28 16.66
N ALA A 1249 48.65 -45.33 15.36
CA ALA A 1249 49.54 -44.75 14.35
C ALA A 1249 49.73 -43.22 14.51
N PHE A 1250 48.69 -42.51 14.97
CA PHE A 1250 48.75 -41.07 15.23
C PHE A 1250 49.54 -40.66 16.49
N LEU A 1251 49.91 -41.61 17.36
CA LEU A 1251 50.74 -41.35 18.54
C LEU A 1251 52.26 -41.38 18.27
N PHE A 1252 52.68 -41.87 17.09
CA PHE A 1252 54.09 -41.99 16.68
C PHE A 1252 54.49 -41.06 15.52
N LEU A 1253 53.70 -40.00 15.26
CA LEU A 1253 54.02 -38.95 14.29
C LEU A 1253 53.97 -37.56 14.94
N LYS A 1254 54.97 -37.30 15.80
CA LYS A 1254 55.35 -35.98 16.29
C LYS A 1254 56.87 -35.89 16.41
#